data_AF-A0A437M1L7-F1
#
_entry.id   AF-A0A437M1L7-F1
#
_cell.length_a   1.000
_cell.length_b   1.000
_cell.length_c   1.000
_cell.angle_alpha   90.00
_cell.angle_beta   90.00
_cell.angle_gamma   90.00
#
_symmetry.space_group_name_H-M   'P 1'
#
loop_
_entity.id
_entity.type
_entity.pdbx_description
1 polymer ?
#
loop_
_entity_poly.entity_id
_entity_poly.type
_entity_poly.pdbx_seq_one_letter_code
_entity_poly.pdbx_strand_id
1 'polypeptide(L)'
;MISFFRRRQLGAAHRASDVAKTGEAAMAEGNWPAAAEAFANAVRLKPTDGQLRLQLARARMMSGNAQDAERAARAAALLDTTSGRPELLLGLALLQQEGRHEDGLAALRSSLALNPAEEEARAALMEHGELTRLVSAGDAANRRRDWPEASRHYAEALRLAPDLAPIWVQYGHALKERGLLPAAENAYRRAVLAADHVLDHHLQLGHALKMLGRHDEAMECFLRCVQIDEGHHESRHEVQRYEAQRAVRESQGQRVVAERLAEAIPFTMQRLELLPGPGLVTDRELGQVHLPGAEAEAPLALQGAEAPLLLPPGRYHLVIEARVTAGRLPLPRLRLRDAPGRALVLRPTELAQGLWGVEIESEEPLAEPTLLLAGPARFFLLRLDLLRLGGEGGYLDAGTRQTALKAARGMLAALPEALRADLSRSGVVRKVLAEFFPGMLVPGHSYFRDTVASGTRAQSAAHAEAYWRGYEVAANMRDADFGACATAAPAVQPGSFKAIAYYLPQMHPIAENDAWWGKGFTEWTNVSKAVPQFLGHYQPRLPGELGFYDLRVKDVMRRQIELAKLHGIHGFCFHYYWFAGKRLLEGPLEALLADPSLDMPFCLCWANENWTRAWDGAKHDVLMAQHHTDEDHERVFEDLLRHMRDPRYITVEGRPVVLIYRLDMIPDHERMVDIWRRKAAEAGLPGIYIVAAATFGLPPARARGMDAMCGFPPHGVNIPTVEHTRTLLNSGFQGRIYEYAEVAEAAIAELELTPHAELPLLPGVMPSWDNEARRPGRGDVYAGATPAMFHRWLLAAARHVTRHHGPAERLVFVNAWNEWAEGAYLEPDRRYGYAFLAAVREAVRLMNNDPAPLQEMAEAHNHHSHRRADTVVLLHAFYPDLVEEFAAAIALARKTRPLDVIVTVPDSWSPTDMHAMLAALDPVRVVVSANRGRDVWPFLQALRVASALGYEHALKLHTKKSPHRTDGGDWRRGLVGTLLAPASLATLEADFFRAPSAGMAVVEHSLMPVRAEASVTYNKRHLEALLERLGLVEEKLGDFAAGTMLWFRLAALEPLLDLGVGAEDFGPELGQVDATLAHAFERVLMPFVEQRGMQVLRLPDVEGVPKVLA
;
A
#
# COMPACT_ATOMS: atom_id res chain seq x y z
N MET A 1 47.66 -25.34 4.53
CA MET A 1 46.81 -25.72 3.38
C MET A 1 45.94 -24.58 2.83
N ILE A 2 45.10 -23.90 3.62
CA ILE A 2 44.13 -22.88 3.13
C ILE A 2 44.75 -21.77 2.25
N SER A 3 45.93 -21.24 2.62
CA SER A 3 46.69 -20.25 1.83
C SER A 3 47.07 -20.74 0.41
N PHE A 4 47.39 -22.04 0.27
CA PHE A 4 47.77 -22.65 -1.01
C PHE A 4 46.55 -22.79 -1.95
N PHE A 5 45.38 -23.16 -1.41
CA PHE A 5 44.13 -23.21 -2.17
C PHE A 5 43.68 -21.83 -2.65
N ARG A 6 43.75 -20.78 -1.80
CA ARG A 6 43.42 -19.39 -2.21
C ARG A 6 44.27 -18.91 -3.38
N ARG A 7 45.59 -19.12 -3.36
CA ARG A 7 46.47 -18.73 -4.49
C ARG A 7 46.14 -19.48 -5.79
N ARG A 8 45.76 -20.76 -5.70
CA ARG A 8 45.41 -21.58 -6.88
C ARG A 8 44.05 -21.17 -7.49
N GLN A 9 43.07 -20.80 -6.67
CA GLN A 9 41.78 -20.26 -7.13
C GLN A 9 41.92 -18.87 -7.79
N LEU A 10 42.66 -17.94 -7.17
CA LEU A 10 42.91 -16.61 -7.75
C LEU A 10 43.62 -16.70 -9.11
N GLY A 11 44.63 -17.58 -9.22
CA GLY A 11 45.33 -17.84 -10.48
C GLY A 11 44.53 -18.63 -11.52
N ALA A 12 43.35 -19.17 -11.19
CA ALA A 12 42.42 -19.76 -12.15
C ALA A 12 41.40 -18.70 -12.63
N ALA A 13 40.91 -17.84 -11.73
CA ALA A 13 39.97 -16.78 -12.04
C ALA A 13 40.50 -15.76 -13.06
N HIS A 14 41.76 -15.31 -12.92
CA HIS A 14 42.37 -14.41 -13.92
C HIS A 14 42.48 -15.09 -15.30
N ARG A 15 42.99 -16.33 -15.37
CA ARG A 15 43.09 -17.08 -16.63
C ARG A 15 41.73 -17.32 -17.29
N ALA A 16 40.67 -17.57 -16.52
CA ALA A 16 39.32 -17.67 -17.07
C ALA A 16 38.85 -16.35 -17.72
N SER A 17 39.15 -15.21 -17.10
CA SER A 17 38.81 -13.89 -17.65
C SER A 17 39.58 -13.56 -18.93
N ASP A 18 40.86 -13.93 -19.02
CA ASP A 18 41.66 -13.66 -20.22
C ASP A 18 41.25 -14.54 -21.41
N VAL A 19 40.88 -15.80 -21.15
CA VAL A 19 40.31 -16.70 -22.19
C VAL A 19 38.88 -16.29 -22.57
N ALA A 20 38.11 -15.68 -21.68
CA ALA A 20 36.80 -15.12 -22.02
C ALA A 20 36.92 -13.96 -23.03
N LYS A 21 37.90 -13.07 -22.84
CA LYS A 21 38.16 -11.94 -23.76
C LYS A 21 38.53 -12.39 -25.18
N THR A 22 39.24 -13.52 -25.34
CA THR A 22 39.52 -14.05 -26.68
C THR A 22 38.27 -14.62 -27.34
N GLY A 23 37.33 -15.16 -26.56
CA GLY A 23 36.00 -15.55 -27.05
C GLY A 23 35.14 -14.35 -27.47
N GLU A 24 35.15 -13.27 -26.68
CA GLU A 24 34.46 -12.02 -26.99
C GLU A 24 35.02 -11.35 -28.27
N ALA A 25 36.34 -11.35 -28.44
CA ALA A 25 36.99 -10.88 -29.67
C ALA A 25 36.58 -11.72 -30.90
N ALA A 26 36.62 -13.05 -30.78
CA ALA A 26 36.20 -13.95 -31.86
C ALA A 26 34.70 -13.79 -32.22
N MET A 27 33.83 -13.49 -31.24
CA MET A 27 32.43 -13.12 -31.53
C MET A 27 32.32 -11.81 -32.32
N ALA A 28 33.11 -10.80 -31.97
CA ALA A 28 33.12 -9.51 -32.66
C ALA A 28 33.63 -9.62 -34.11
N GLU A 29 34.53 -10.57 -34.38
CA GLU A 29 35.00 -10.94 -35.72
C GLU A 29 34.03 -11.87 -36.48
N GLY A 30 32.93 -12.33 -35.86
CA GLY A 30 31.99 -13.28 -36.44
C GLY A 30 32.50 -14.73 -36.53
N ASN A 31 33.64 -15.03 -35.90
CA ASN A 31 34.25 -16.36 -35.89
C ASN A 31 33.66 -17.24 -34.77
N TRP A 32 32.41 -17.65 -34.97
CA TRP A 32 31.64 -18.43 -33.99
C TRP A 32 32.30 -19.75 -33.53
N PRO A 33 32.97 -20.54 -34.40
CA PRO A 33 33.69 -21.73 -33.95
C PRO A 33 34.84 -21.41 -32.97
N ALA A 34 35.65 -20.40 -33.26
CA ALA A 34 36.74 -19.99 -32.37
C ALA A 34 36.21 -19.40 -31.04
N ALA A 35 35.11 -18.64 -31.10
CA ALA A 35 34.42 -18.16 -29.91
C ALA A 35 33.92 -19.32 -29.03
N ALA A 36 33.28 -20.33 -29.64
CA ALA A 36 32.78 -21.50 -28.92
C ALA A 36 33.91 -22.30 -28.25
N GLU A 37 35.07 -22.45 -28.88
CA GLU A 37 36.25 -23.08 -28.28
C GLU A 37 36.81 -22.26 -27.10
N ALA A 38 36.94 -20.94 -27.27
CA ALA A 38 37.41 -20.05 -26.22
C ALA A 38 36.48 -20.07 -25.00
N PHE A 39 35.17 -19.92 -25.17
CA PHE A 39 34.23 -19.99 -24.05
C PHE A 39 34.16 -21.40 -23.42
N ALA A 40 34.32 -22.48 -24.20
CA ALA A 40 34.41 -23.82 -23.63
C ALA A 40 35.64 -23.96 -22.70
N ASN A 41 36.78 -23.40 -23.10
CA ASN A 41 37.98 -23.36 -22.28
C ASN A 41 37.81 -22.44 -21.05
N ALA A 42 37.14 -21.30 -21.17
CA ALA A 42 36.82 -20.42 -20.06
C ALA A 42 35.88 -21.10 -19.04
N VAL A 43 34.84 -21.81 -19.49
CA VAL A 43 33.93 -22.59 -18.64
C VAL A 43 34.65 -23.75 -17.95
N ARG A 44 35.63 -24.41 -18.58
CA ARG A 44 36.49 -25.42 -17.90
C ARG A 44 37.32 -24.82 -16.77
N LEU A 45 37.73 -23.56 -16.88
CA LEU A 45 38.49 -22.85 -15.83
C LEU A 45 37.58 -22.28 -14.73
N LYS A 46 36.33 -21.91 -15.05
CA LYS A 46 35.34 -21.39 -14.08
C LYS A 46 33.96 -22.07 -14.27
N PRO A 47 33.80 -23.34 -13.86
CA PRO A 47 32.61 -24.15 -14.12
C PRO A 47 31.38 -23.79 -13.28
N THR A 48 31.35 -22.64 -12.59
CA THR A 48 30.15 -22.10 -11.92
C THR A 48 29.74 -20.72 -12.45
N ASP A 49 30.36 -20.26 -13.53
CA ASP A 49 29.98 -19.02 -14.18
C ASP A 49 28.80 -19.26 -15.14
N GLY A 50 27.66 -18.61 -14.89
CA GLY A 50 26.48 -18.65 -15.75
C GLY A 50 26.66 -17.83 -17.03
N GLN A 51 27.31 -16.66 -16.93
CA GLN A 51 27.52 -15.75 -18.06
C GLN A 51 28.44 -16.37 -19.11
N LEU A 52 29.53 -17.02 -18.71
CA LEU A 52 30.40 -17.76 -19.64
C LEU A 52 29.67 -18.91 -20.35
N ARG A 53 28.66 -19.53 -19.71
CA ARG A 53 27.83 -20.55 -20.34
C ARG A 53 26.80 -19.98 -21.31
N LEU A 54 26.22 -18.82 -21.01
CA LEU A 54 25.34 -18.10 -21.94
C LEU A 54 26.11 -17.74 -23.22
N GLN A 55 27.33 -17.20 -23.11
CA GLN A 55 28.16 -16.90 -24.29
C GLN A 55 28.56 -18.19 -25.04
N LEU A 56 28.87 -19.28 -24.34
CA LEU A 56 29.14 -20.58 -24.95
C LEU A 56 27.92 -21.13 -25.72
N ALA A 57 26.73 -21.06 -25.12
CA ALA A 57 25.49 -21.50 -25.76
C ALA A 57 25.19 -20.70 -27.03
N ARG A 58 25.32 -19.36 -26.94
CA ARG A 58 25.15 -18.46 -28.09
C ARG A 58 26.17 -18.75 -29.20
N ALA A 59 27.45 -18.88 -28.87
CA ALA A 59 28.50 -19.15 -29.85
C ALA A 59 28.28 -20.50 -30.58
N ARG A 60 27.84 -21.53 -29.86
CA ARG A 60 27.51 -22.85 -30.43
C ARG A 60 26.27 -22.85 -31.31
N MET A 61 25.25 -22.07 -30.94
CA MET A 61 24.05 -21.87 -31.76
C MET A 61 24.42 -21.17 -33.07
N MET A 62 25.20 -20.08 -33.00
CA MET A 62 25.65 -19.35 -34.19
C MET A 62 26.66 -20.13 -35.05
N SER A 63 27.36 -21.12 -34.48
CA SER A 63 28.20 -22.06 -35.24
C SER A 63 27.42 -23.26 -35.81
N GLY A 64 26.08 -23.26 -35.76
CA GLY A 64 25.23 -24.33 -36.29
C GLY A 64 25.23 -25.64 -35.49
N ASN A 65 25.74 -25.64 -34.25
CA ASN A 65 25.79 -26.83 -33.39
C ASN A 65 24.71 -26.77 -32.31
N ALA A 66 23.46 -26.95 -32.75
CA ALA A 66 22.25 -26.84 -31.94
C ALA A 66 22.24 -27.78 -30.71
N GLN A 67 22.75 -29.01 -30.84
CA GLN A 67 22.81 -29.97 -29.73
C GLN A 67 23.78 -29.51 -28.62
N ASP A 68 24.93 -28.94 -29.00
CA ASP A 68 25.91 -28.43 -28.03
C ASP A 68 25.48 -27.09 -27.42
N ALA A 69 24.69 -26.31 -28.16
CA ALA A 69 24.02 -25.12 -27.67
C ALA A 69 22.95 -25.46 -26.61
N GLU A 70 22.07 -26.44 -26.87
CA GLU A 70 21.09 -26.96 -25.91
C GLU A 70 21.77 -27.38 -24.59
N ARG A 71 22.86 -28.15 -24.66
CA ARG A 71 23.58 -28.59 -23.45
C ARG A 71 24.21 -27.43 -22.67
N ALA A 72 24.71 -26.41 -23.37
CA ALA A 72 25.25 -25.21 -22.73
C ALA A 72 24.17 -24.31 -22.13
N ALA A 73 23.03 -24.15 -22.81
CA ALA A 73 21.87 -23.38 -22.35
C ALA A 73 21.23 -24.01 -21.11
N ARG A 74 20.97 -25.33 -21.12
CA ARG A 74 20.50 -26.07 -19.92
C ARG A 74 21.48 -25.95 -18.74
N ALA A 75 22.79 -25.96 -19.01
CA ALA A 75 23.79 -25.77 -17.95
C ALA A 75 23.91 -24.31 -17.47
N ALA A 76 23.47 -23.32 -18.26
CA ALA A 76 23.32 -21.93 -17.83
C ALA A 76 22.07 -21.76 -16.96
N ALA A 77 20.94 -22.39 -17.32
CA ALA A 77 19.68 -22.35 -16.57
C ALA A 77 19.80 -22.89 -15.13
N LEU A 78 20.77 -23.80 -14.88
CA LEU A 78 21.10 -24.27 -13.53
C LEU A 78 21.86 -23.25 -12.66
N LEU A 79 22.29 -22.12 -13.22
CA LEU A 79 23.13 -21.11 -12.56
C LEU A 79 22.53 -19.69 -12.62
N ASP A 80 21.71 -19.43 -13.63
CA ASP A 80 20.90 -18.23 -13.80
C ASP A 80 19.45 -18.72 -13.98
N THR A 81 18.63 -18.55 -12.95
CA THR A 81 17.24 -19.02 -12.90
C THR A 81 16.22 -17.87 -13.05
N THR A 82 16.70 -16.66 -13.35
CA THR A 82 15.88 -15.44 -13.26
C THR A 82 15.95 -14.54 -14.50
N SER A 83 16.96 -14.63 -15.35
CA SER A 83 17.07 -13.72 -16.50
C SER A 83 16.22 -14.09 -17.72
N GLY A 84 15.74 -15.33 -17.82
CA GLY A 84 15.03 -15.85 -19.00
C GLY A 84 15.91 -16.07 -20.24
N ARG A 85 17.20 -15.69 -20.20
CA ARG A 85 18.14 -15.85 -21.32
C ARG A 85 18.63 -17.28 -21.57
N PRO A 86 18.84 -18.13 -20.55
CA PRO A 86 19.09 -19.55 -20.79
C PRO A 86 17.94 -20.20 -21.56
N GLU A 87 16.70 -19.86 -21.22
CA GLU A 87 15.47 -20.38 -21.84
C GLU A 87 15.28 -19.87 -23.27
N LEU A 88 15.63 -18.60 -23.54
CA LEU A 88 15.69 -18.04 -24.90
C LEU A 88 16.64 -18.86 -25.78
N LEU A 89 17.90 -18.99 -25.35
CA LEU A 89 18.93 -19.72 -26.12
C LEU A 89 18.61 -21.21 -26.24
N LEU A 90 17.97 -21.80 -25.24
CA LEU A 90 17.46 -23.17 -25.30
C LEU A 90 16.34 -23.30 -26.35
N GLY A 91 15.37 -22.39 -26.35
CA GLY A 91 14.27 -22.39 -27.32
C GLY A 91 14.74 -22.25 -28.76
N LEU A 92 15.62 -21.28 -29.02
CA LEU A 92 16.24 -21.07 -30.33
C LEU A 92 17.08 -22.29 -30.78
N ALA A 93 17.85 -22.90 -29.87
CA ALA A 93 18.62 -24.11 -30.17
C ALA A 93 17.74 -25.36 -30.40
N LEU A 94 16.54 -25.42 -29.82
CA LEU A 94 15.59 -26.51 -30.05
C LEU A 94 14.85 -26.34 -31.38
N LEU A 95 14.48 -25.12 -31.77
CA LEU A 95 13.85 -24.84 -33.07
C LEU A 95 14.74 -25.20 -34.27
N GLN A 96 16.07 -25.22 -34.09
CA GLN A 96 17.03 -25.68 -35.10
C GLN A 96 17.14 -27.21 -35.20
N GLN A 97 16.48 -27.98 -34.34
CA GLN A 97 16.51 -29.45 -34.34
C GLN A 97 15.22 -30.04 -34.92
N GLU A 98 15.35 -30.99 -35.85
CA GLU A 98 14.19 -31.68 -36.43
C GLU A 98 13.34 -32.36 -35.35
N GLY A 99 12.01 -32.19 -35.42
CA GLY A 99 11.06 -32.79 -34.49
C GLY A 99 10.96 -32.15 -33.10
N ARG A 100 11.78 -31.14 -32.76
CA ARG A 100 11.82 -30.50 -31.42
C ARG A 100 11.04 -29.17 -31.33
N HIS A 101 10.12 -28.93 -32.28
CA HIS A 101 9.50 -27.63 -32.48
C HIS A 101 8.70 -27.13 -31.24
N GLU A 102 7.79 -27.94 -30.70
CA GLU A 102 7.01 -27.56 -29.50
C GLU A 102 7.88 -27.42 -28.24
N ASP A 103 8.96 -28.21 -28.09
CA ASP A 103 9.91 -28.03 -26.99
C ASP A 103 10.60 -26.66 -27.09
N GLY A 104 10.91 -26.22 -28.32
CA GLY A 104 11.43 -24.89 -28.61
C GLY A 104 10.46 -23.79 -28.23
N LEU A 105 9.19 -23.90 -28.68
CA LEU A 105 8.14 -22.94 -28.30
C LEU A 105 7.88 -22.94 -26.78
N ALA A 106 7.91 -24.09 -26.11
CA ALA A 106 7.76 -24.19 -24.66
C ALA A 106 8.90 -23.48 -23.91
N ALA A 107 10.15 -23.63 -24.35
CA ALA A 107 11.28 -22.90 -23.78
C ALA A 107 11.19 -21.39 -24.03
N LEU A 108 10.74 -20.95 -25.22
CA LEU A 108 10.50 -19.52 -25.48
C LEU A 108 9.34 -18.94 -24.65
N ARG A 109 8.25 -19.71 -24.44
CA ARG A 109 7.16 -19.34 -23.51
C ARG A 109 7.71 -19.20 -22.07
N SER A 110 8.61 -20.09 -21.66
CA SER A 110 9.30 -20.01 -20.35
C SER A 110 10.23 -18.79 -20.24
N SER A 111 10.92 -18.43 -21.33
CA SER A 111 11.74 -17.22 -21.40
C SER A 111 10.91 -15.95 -21.17
N LEU A 112 9.76 -15.81 -21.85
CA LEU A 112 8.83 -14.69 -21.62
C LEU A 112 8.15 -14.70 -20.25
N ALA A 113 7.99 -15.87 -19.62
CA ALA A 113 7.47 -15.96 -18.26
C ALA A 113 8.46 -15.45 -17.21
N LEU A 114 9.77 -15.66 -17.44
CA LEU A 114 10.86 -15.16 -16.59
C LEU A 114 11.20 -13.69 -16.88
N ASN A 115 11.23 -13.30 -18.16
CA ASN A 115 11.45 -11.93 -18.60
C ASN A 115 10.40 -11.51 -19.64
N PRO A 116 9.29 -10.88 -19.22
CA PRO A 116 8.25 -10.38 -20.13
C PRO A 116 8.74 -9.36 -21.17
N ALA A 117 9.91 -8.74 -20.96
CA ALA A 117 10.54 -7.78 -21.86
C ALA A 117 11.49 -8.44 -22.89
N GLU A 118 11.63 -9.76 -22.94
CA GLU A 118 12.53 -10.44 -23.88
C GLU A 118 11.98 -10.44 -25.32
N GLU A 119 12.28 -9.38 -26.07
CA GLU A 119 11.78 -9.17 -27.44
C GLU A 119 12.14 -10.29 -28.42
N GLU A 120 13.33 -10.90 -28.28
CA GLU A 120 13.80 -11.99 -29.14
C GLU A 120 12.94 -13.26 -28.96
N ALA A 121 12.53 -13.57 -27.72
CA ALA A 121 11.61 -14.69 -27.44
C ALA A 121 10.21 -14.42 -28.00
N ARG A 122 9.73 -13.16 -27.90
CA ARG A 122 8.44 -12.74 -28.45
C ARG A 122 8.41 -12.81 -29.97
N ALA A 123 9.47 -12.35 -30.63
CA ALA A 123 9.61 -12.40 -32.09
C ALA A 123 9.61 -13.84 -32.61
N ALA A 124 10.39 -14.74 -31.98
CA ALA A 124 10.45 -16.14 -32.39
C ALA A 124 9.10 -16.88 -32.20
N LEU A 125 8.36 -16.63 -31.11
CA LEU A 125 7.00 -17.18 -30.92
C LEU A 125 6.01 -16.66 -31.98
N MET A 126 6.12 -15.39 -32.36
CA MET A 126 5.30 -14.78 -33.42
C MET A 126 5.61 -15.37 -34.80
N GLU A 127 6.89 -15.51 -35.15
CA GLU A 127 7.36 -16.12 -36.41
C GLU A 127 6.87 -17.57 -36.56
N HIS A 128 6.87 -18.34 -35.47
CA HIS A 128 6.38 -19.71 -35.42
C HIS A 128 4.86 -19.84 -35.19
N GLY A 129 4.08 -18.76 -35.37
CA GLY A 129 2.62 -18.82 -35.48
C GLY A 129 1.86 -18.99 -34.16
N GLU A 130 2.51 -18.81 -33.01
CA GLU A 130 1.92 -19.02 -31.68
C GLU A 130 0.69 -18.12 -31.44
N LEU A 131 0.73 -16.87 -31.92
CA LEU A 131 -0.39 -15.94 -31.82
C LEU A 131 -1.66 -16.49 -32.49
N THR A 132 -1.53 -17.00 -33.72
CA THR A 132 -2.64 -17.60 -34.49
C THR A 132 -3.22 -18.81 -33.74
N ARG A 133 -2.35 -19.62 -33.13
CA ARG A 133 -2.74 -20.77 -32.32
C ARG A 133 -3.54 -20.34 -31.07
N LEU A 134 -3.07 -19.33 -30.35
CA LEU A 134 -3.71 -18.81 -29.14
C LEU A 134 -5.06 -18.15 -29.43
N VAL A 135 -5.17 -17.32 -30.46
CA VAL A 135 -6.44 -16.71 -30.91
C VAL A 135 -7.44 -17.80 -31.31
N SER A 136 -7.01 -18.79 -32.12
CA SER A 136 -7.87 -19.89 -32.54
C SER A 136 -8.38 -20.75 -31.38
N ALA A 137 -7.54 -20.96 -30.35
CA ALA A 137 -7.92 -21.67 -29.13
C ALA A 137 -8.90 -20.86 -28.28
N GLY A 138 -8.66 -19.56 -28.12
CA GLY A 138 -9.57 -18.62 -27.46
C GLY A 138 -10.95 -18.61 -28.12
N ASP A 139 -11.00 -18.48 -29.44
CA ASP A 139 -12.24 -18.51 -30.22
C ASP A 139 -12.98 -19.85 -30.12
N ALA A 140 -12.24 -20.97 -30.06
CA ALA A 140 -12.84 -22.29 -29.88
C ALA A 140 -13.46 -22.46 -28.48
N ALA A 141 -12.78 -21.99 -27.43
CA ALA A 141 -13.30 -21.96 -26.07
C ALA A 141 -14.52 -21.01 -25.95
N ASN A 142 -14.44 -19.83 -26.57
CA ASN A 142 -15.52 -18.84 -26.61
C ASN A 142 -16.80 -19.42 -27.28
N ARG A 143 -16.65 -20.17 -28.38
CA ARG A 143 -17.76 -20.92 -29.01
C ARG A 143 -18.34 -22.03 -28.12
N ARG A 144 -17.52 -22.65 -27.26
CA ARG A 144 -17.98 -23.63 -26.24
C ARG A 144 -18.63 -22.98 -25.02
N ARG A 145 -18.56 -21.64 -24.89
CA ARG A 145 -18.90 -20.89 -23.67
C ARG A 145 -17.99 -21.22 -22.47
N ASP A 146 -16.79 -21.73 -22.72
CA ASP A 146 -15.75 -21.87 -21.70
C ASP A 146 -15.04 -20.52 -21.54
N TRP A 147 -15.67 -19.62 -20.81
CA TRP A 147 -15.17 -18.27 -20.60
C TRP A 147 -13.83 -18.25 -19.82
N PRO A 148 -13.58 -19.10 -18.80
CA PRO A 148 -12.27 -19.22 -18.18
C PRO A 148 -11.16 -19.59 -19.17
N GLU A 149 -11.34 -20.61 -20.00
CA GLU A 149 -10.36 -21.04 -20.99
C GLU A 149 -10.16 -19.99 -22.09
N ALA A 150 -11.26 -19.40 -22.60
CA ALA A 150 -11.22 -18.34 -23.62
C ALA A 150 -10.44 -17.11 -23.14
N SER A 151 -10.77 -16.61 -21.94
CA SER A 151 -10.08 -15.45 -21.36
C SER A 151 -8.60 -15.72 -21.08
N ARG A 152 -8.20 -16.94 -20.70
CA ARG A 152 -6.77 -17.31 -20.56
C ARG A 152 -6.05 -17.24 -21.91
N HIS A 153 -6.61 -17.82 -22.96
CA HIS A 153 -5.99 -17.82 -24.29
C HIS A 153 -5.91 -16.43 -24.91
N TYR A 154 -6.96 -15.61 -24.79
CA TYR A 154 -6.91 -14.23 -25.27
C TYR A 154 -5.91 -13.38 -24.47
N ALA A 155 -5.79 -13.57 -23.15
CA ALA A 155 -4.76 -12.91 -22.35
C ALA A 155 -3.33 -13.31 -22.77
N GLU A 156 -3.09 -14.58 -23.10
CA GLU A 156 -1.81 -15.05 -23.64
C GLU A 156 -1.51 -14.44 -25.02
N ALA A 157 -2.51 -14.38 -25.91
CA ALA A 157 -2.37 -13.73 -27.22
C ALA A 157 -2.00 -12.23 -27.09
N LEU A 158 -2.65 -11.53 -26.16
CA LEU A 158 -2.41 -10.10 -25.89
C LEU A 158 -1.06 -9.82 -25.21
N ARG A 159 -0.40 -10.82 -24.61
CA ARG A 159 1.01 -10.67 -24.17
C ARG A 159 2.00 -10.71 -25.35
N LEU A 160 1.68 -11.44 -26.42
CA LEU A 160 2.50 -11.48 -27.63
C LEU A 160 2.25 -10.26 -28.53
N ALA A 161 1.00 -9.84 -28.65
CA ALA A 161 0.57 -8.73 -29.49
C ALA A 161 -0.48 -7.86 -28.77
N PRO A 162 -0.04 -6.89 -27.93
CA PRO A 162 -0.95 -6.07 -27.12
C PRO A 162 -1.80 -5.10 -27.94
N ASP A 163 -1.41 -4.74 -29.16
CA ASP A 163 -2.13 -3.76 -29.98
C ASP A 163 -3.37 -4.35 -30.72
N LEU A 164 -3.71 -5.62 -30.49
CA LEU A 164 -4.82 -6.30 -31.15
C LEU A 164 -6.19 -5.91 -30.57
N ALA A 165 -6.68 -4.73 -30.96
CA ALA A 165 -7.99 -4.22 -30.54
C ALA A 165 -9.16 -5.24 -30.63
N PRO A 166 -9.31 -6.06 -31.69
CA PRO A 166 -10.38 -7.06 -31.75
C PRO A 166 -10.24 -8.14 -30.65
N ILE A 167 -9.02 -8.53 -30.29
CA ILE A 167 -8.78 -9.54 -29.25
C ILE A 167 -9.03 -8.96 -27.86
N TRP A 168 -8.79 -7.65 -27.64
CA TRP A 168 -9.22 -6.97 -26.42
C TRP A 168 -10.75 -6.98 -26.24
N VAL A 169 -11.53 -6.84 -27.32
CA VAL A 169 -12.99 -6.98 -27.27
C VAL A 169 -13.39 -8.40 -26.87
N GLN A 170 -12.83 -9.41 -27.54
CA GLN A 170 -13.12 -10.82 -27.25
C GLN A 170 -12.73 -11.21 -25.81
N TYR A 171 -11.60 -10.71 -25.32
CA TYR A 171 -11.18 -10.86 -23.93
C TYR A 171 -12.16 -10.18 -22.96
N GLY A 172 -12.59 -8.96 -23.28
CA GLY A 172 -13.62 -8.23 -22.53
C GLY A 172 -14.96 -8.97 -22.47
N HIS A 173 -15.41 -9.59 -23.58
CA HIS A 173 -16.61 -10.43 -23.61
C HIS A 173 -16.45 -11.63 -22.68
N ALA A 174 -15.36 -12.39 -22.81
CA ALA A 174 -15.11 -13.55 -21.95
C ALA A 174 -15.03 -13.17 -20.45
N LEU A 175 -14.48 -12.00 -20.10
CA LEU A 175 -14.48 -11.49 -18.73
C LEU A 175 -15.87 -11.06 -18.25
N LYS A 176 -16.66 -10.41 -19.12
CA LYS A 176 -18.04 -9.98 -18.82
C LYS A 176 -18.93 -11.18 -18.50
N GLU A 177 -18.87 -12.24 -19.30
CA GLU A 177 -19.65 -13.47 -19.10
C GLU A 177 -19.17 -14.28 -17.87
N ARG A 178 -17.96 -14.03 -17.35
CA ARG A 178 -17.48 -14.52 -16.04
C ARG A 178 -17.99 -13.69 -14.85
N GLY A 179 -18.73 -12.61 -15.08
CA GLY A 179 -19.12 -11.64 -14.05
C GLY A 179 -18.01 -10.67 -13.62
N LEU A 180 -16.86 -10.67 -14.28
CA LEU A 180 -15.69 -9.85 -13.93
C LEU A 180 -15.77 -8.46 -14.58
N LEU A 181 -16.85 -7.72 -14.29
CA LEU A 181 -17.21 -6.46 -14.97
C LEU A 181 -16.11 -5.38 -14.96
N PRO A 182 -15.37 -5.11 -13.85
CA PRO A 182 -14.28 -4.13 -13.87
C PRO A 182 -13.09 -4.55 -14.76
N ALA A 183 -12.82 -5.86 -14.85
CA ALA A 183 -11.76 -6.37 -15.73
C ALA A 183 -12.19 -6.28 -17.20
N ALA A 184 -13.48 -6.54 -17.49
CA ALA A 184 -14.06 -6.35 -18.81
C ALA A 184 -14.03 -4.86 -19.24
N GLU A 185 -14.35 -3.93 -18.34
CA GLU A 185 -14.22 -2.49 -18.59
C GLU A 185 -12.78 -2.13 -19.03
N ASN A 186 -11.77 -2.58 -18.29
CA ASN A 186 -10.37 -2.32 -18.62
C ASN A 186 -9.98 -2.92 -20.00
N ALA A 187 -10.48 -4.11 -20.35
CA ALA A 187 -10.27 -4.70 -21.67
C ALA A 187 -10.92 -3.88 -22.79
N TYR A 188 -12.16 -3.41 -22.62
CA TYR A 188 -12.81 -2.55 -23.62
C TYR A 188 -12.12 -1.17 -23.73
N ARG A 189 -11.62 -0.61 -22.62
CA ARG A 189 -10.80 0.62 -22.68
C ARG A 189 -9.51 0.43 -23.48
N ARG A 190 -8.87 -0.75 -23.41
CA ARG A 190 -7.72 -1.09 -24.28
C ARG A 190 -8.13 -1.23 -25.75
N ALA A 191 -9.27 -1.84 -26.05
CA ALA A 191 -9.80 -1.87 -27.42
C ALA A 191 -10.05 -0.45 -27.99
N VAL A 192 -10.63 0.45 -27.18
CA VAL A 192 -10.83 1.87 -27.54
C VAL A 192 -9.50 2.62 -27.71
N LEU A 193 -8.50 2.36 -26.87
CA LEU A 193 -7.17 2.98 -26.98
C LEU A 193 -6.43 2.53 -28.26
N ALA A 194 -6.53 1.25 -28.61
CA ALA A 194 -5.91 0.70 -29.81
C ALA A 194 -6.65 1.09 -31.11
N ALA A 195 -7.98 1.26 -31.08
CA ALA A 195 -8.76 1.80 -32.19
C ALA A 195 -10.02 2.55 -31.72
N ASP A 196 -9.94 3.88 -31.69
CA ASP A 196 -10.96 4.79 -31.15
C ASP A 196 -12.08 5.18 -32.15
N HIS A 197 -11.96 4.72 -33.40
CA HIS A 197 -12.90 4.97 -34.49
C HIS A 197 -13.84 3.79 -34.75
N VAL A 198 -13.66 2.67 -34.05
CA VAL A 198 -14.51 1.47 -34.18
C VAL A 198 -15.69 1.61 -33.22
N LEU A 199 -16.91 1.67 -33.77
CA LEU A 199 -18.13 1.87 -33.00
C LEU A 199 -18.35 0.82 -31.91
N ASP A 200 -18.11 -0.46 -32.22
CA ASP A 200 -18.33 -1.56 -31.27
C ASP A 200 -17.47 -1.41 -30.00
N HIS A 201 -16.24 -0.90 -30.11
CA HIS A 201 -15.36 -0.74 -28.94
C HIS A 201 -15.97 0.22 -27.90
N HIS A 202 -16.54 1.34 -28.37
CA HIS A 202 -17.27 2.29 -27.51
C HIS A 202 -18.59 1.72 -27.03
N LEU A 203 -19.29 0.95 -27.87
CA LEU A 203 -20.57 0.33 -27.51
C LEU A 203 -20.41 -0.69 -26.36
N GLN A 204 -19.42 -1.58 -26.46
CA GLN A 204 -19.13 -2.57 -25.41
C GLN A 204 -18.65 -1.91 -24.11
N LEU A 205 -17.83 -0.84 -24.21
CA LEU A 205 -17.42 -0.05 -23.04
C LEU A 205 -18.62 0.65 -22.38
N GLY A 206 -19.50 1.29 -23.16
CA GLY A 206 -20.72 1.92 -22.66
C GLY A 206 -21.65 0.92 -21.96
N HIS A 207 -21.78 -0.29 -22.50
CA HIS A 207 -22.52 -1.38 -21.86
C HIS A 207 -21.89 -1.83 -20.54
N ALA A 208 -20.57 -2.00 -20.48
CA ALA A 208 -19.88 -2.34 -19.24
C ALA A 208 -20.04 -1.25 -18.16
N LEU A 209 -19.86 0.02 -18.51
CA LEU A 209 -20.02 1.17 -17.61
C LEU A 209 -21.46 1.31 -17.12
N LYS A 210 -22.46 1.07 -17.98
CA LYS A 210 -23.88 1.01 -17.61
C LYS A 210 -24.16 -0.09 -16.59
N MET A 211 -23.58 -1.29 -16.74
CA MET A 211 -23.70 -2.39 -15.76
C MET A 211 -23.01 -2.06 -14.43
N LEU A 212 -21.96 -1.22 -14.45
CA LEU A 212 -21.23 -0.74 -13.27
C LEU A 212 -21.85 0.52 -12.63
N GLY A 213 -22.98 1.04 -13.15
CA GLY A 213 -23.65 2.24 -12.62
C GLY A 213 -22.97 3.57 -12.96
N ARG A 214 -21.92 3.57 -13.80
CA ARG A 214 -21.14 4.77 -14.20
C ARG A 214 -21.83 5.46 -15.37
N HIS A 215 -23.02 6.00 -15.11
CA HIS A 215 -23.95 6.49 -16.13
C HIS A 215 -23.41 7.65 -16.98
N ASP A 216 -22.64 8.58 -16.39
CA ASP A 216 -22.10 9.73 -17.12
C ASP A 216 -21.00 9.32 -18.13
N GLU A 217 -20.12 8.40 -17.76
CA GLU A 217 -19.11 7.85 -18.69
C GLU A 217 -19.74 6.89 -19.73
N ALA A 218 -20.78 6.15 -19.34
CA ALA A 218 -21.55 5.34 -20.30
C ALA A 218 -22.20 6.25 -21.37
N MET A 219 -22.77 7.39 -20.96
CA MET A 219 -23.27 8.43 -21.86
C MET A 219 -22.20 8.92 -22.83
N GLU A 220 -20.99 9.26 -22.36
CA GLU A 220 -19.89 9.68 -23.24
C GLU A 220 -19.55 8.63 -24.30
N CYS A 221 -19.56 7.34 -23.93
CA CYS A 221 -19.35 6.23 -24.87
C CYS A 221 -20.48 6.15 -25.91
N PHE A 222 -21.75 6.25 -25.50
CA PHE A 222 -22.88 6.22 -26.43
C PHE A 222 -22.92 7.46 -27.36
N LEU A 223 -22.58 8.65 -26.84
CA LEU A 223 -22.37 9.85 -27.67
C LEU A 223 -21.27 9.62 -28.70
N ARG A 224 -20.17 8.95 -28.32
CA ARG A 224 -19.09 8.62 -29.26
C ARG A 224 -19.53 7.62 -30.33
N CYS A 225 -20.36 6.63 -30.00
CA CYS A 225 -21.00 5.78 -31.01
C CYS A 225 -21.83 6.60 -32.01
N VAL A 226 -22.66 7.53 -31.54
CA VAL A 226 -23.48 8.41 -32.39
C VAL A 226 -22.63 9.38 -33.23
N GLN A 227 -21.42 9.75 -32.79
CA GLN A 227 -20.48 10.53 -33.61
C GLN A 227 -19.78 9.69 -34.70
N ILE A 228 -19.69 8.37 -34.53
CA ILE A 228 -19.04 7.46 -35.49
C ILE A 228 -20.06 6.99 -36.54
N ASP A 229 -21.25 6.57 -36.09
CA ASP A 229 -22.42 6.34 -36.95
C ASP A 229 -23.59 7.13 -36.37
N GLU A 230 -23.93 8.24 -37.02
CA GLU A 230 -25.09 9.04 -36.65
C GLU A 230 -26.35 8.18 -36.58
N GLY A 231 -26.49 7.15 -37.42
CA GLY A 231 -27.66 6.27 -37.51
C GLY A 231 -27.84 5.28 -36.36
N HIS A 232 -26.88 5.12 -35.45
CA HIS A 232 -26.89 4.01 -34.48
C HIS A 232 -28.03 4.10 -33.44
N HIS A 233 -29.14 3.38 -33.70
CA HIS A 233 -30.39 3.47 -32.95
C HIS A 233 -30.26 3.18 -31.44
N GLU A 234 -29.50 2.15 -31.07
CA GLU A 234 -29.32 1.76 -29.67
C GLU A 234 -28.63 2.87 -28.85
N SER A 235 -27.54 3.42 -29.38
CA SER A 235 -26.79 4.50 -28.72
C SER A 235 -27.62 5.78 -28.64
N ARG A 236 -28.35 6.16 -29.70
CA ARG A 236 -29.29 7.31 -29.64
C ARG A 236 -30.33 7.15 -28.52
N HIS A 237 -30.90 5.96 -28.36
CA HIS A 237 -31.91 5.68 -27.35
C HIS A 237 -31.33 5.79 -25.92
N GLU A 238 -30.12 5.27 -25.70
CA GLU A 238 -29.42 5.43 -24.42
C GLU A 238 -29.04 6.89 -24.12
N VAL A 239 -28.61 7.66 -25.14
CA VAL A 239 -28.35 9.11 -25.00
C VAL A 239 -29.61 9.84 -24.54
N GLN A 240 -30.73 9.70 -25.27
CA GLN A 240 -32.01 10.33 -24.90
C GLN A 240 -32.47 9.94 -23.48
N ARG A 241 -32.22 8.68 -23.07
CA ARG A 241 -32.60 8.17 -21.75
C ARG A 241 -31.88 8.89 -20.62
N TYR A 242 -30.56 9.11 -20.68
CA TYR A 242 -29.87 9.83 -19.60
C TYR A 242 -30.02 11.35 -19.72
N GLU A 243 -30.19 11.92 -20.90
CA GLU A 243 -30.54 13.35 -21.05
C GLU A 243 -31.84 13.69 -20.31
N ALA A 244 -32.87 12.84 -20.46
CA ALA A 244 -34.11 12.97 -19.71
C ALA A 244 -33.91 12.87 -18.18
N GLN A 245 -33.06 11.95 -17.70
CA GLN A 245 -32.74 11.83 -16.28
C GLN A 245 -31.95 13.02 -15.75
N ARG A 246 -31.04 13.58 -16.57
CA ARG A 246 -30.25 14.76 -16.27
C ARG A 246 -31.12 16.00 -16.15
N ALA A 247 -32.06 16.21 -17.07
CA ALA A 247 -33.02 17.31 -17.01
C ALA A 247 -33.86 17.29 -15.72
N VAL A 248 -34.26 16.09 -15.24
CA VAL A 248 -34.96 15.94 -13.95
C VAL A 248 -34.07 16.34 -12.76
N ARG A 249 -32.80 15.91 -12.73
CA ARG A 249 -31.83 16.29 -11.69
C ARG A 249 -31.53 17.80 -11.70
N GLU A 250 -31.35 18.39 -12.88
CA GLU A 250 -31.09 19.82 -13.06
C GLU A 250 -32.28 20.66 -12.59
N SER A 251 -33.53 20.22 -12.82
CA SER A 251 -34.73 20.91 -12.34
C SER A 251 -34.82 21.02 -10.81
N GLN A 252 -34.25 20.05 -10.07
CA GLN A 252 -34.20 20.06 -8.61
C GLN A 252 -33.00 20.84 -8.06
N GLY A 253 -31.86 20.87 -8.78
CA GLY A 253 -30.66 21.60 -8.35
C GLY A 253 -30.68 23.10 -8.64
N GLN A 254 -31.33 23.54 -9.71
CA GLN A 254 -31.22 24.93 -10.21
C GLN A 254 -31.77 26.00 -9.25
N ARG A 255 -32.72 25.68 -8.37
CA ARG A 255 -33.36 26.67 -7.48
C ARG A 255 -32.48 27.13 -6.30
N VAL A 256 -31.48 26.33 -5.90
CA VAL A 256 -30.59 26.64 -4.75
C VAL A 256 -29.26 27.26 -5.20
N VAL A 257 -28.89 27.07 -6.47
CA VAL A 257 -27.63 27.57 -7.03
C VAL A 257 -27.77 28.99 -7.59
N ALA A 258 -28.95 29.35 -8.14
CA ALA A 258 -29.19 30.67 -8.75
C ALA A 258 -29.05 31.85 -7.77
N GLU A 259 -29.53 31.71 -6.53
CA GLU A 259 -29.48 32.78 -5.51
C GLU A 259 -28.08 33.01 -4.93
N ARG A 260 -27.14 32.06 -5.10
CA ARG A 260 -25.76 32.17 -4.58
C ARG A 260 -24.69 32.51 -5.62
N LEU A 261 -25.04 32.54 -6.91
CA LEU A 261 -24.11 32.94 -7.99
C LEU A 261 -24.23 34.42 -8.37
N ALA A 262 -25.28 35.13 -7.91
CA ALA A 262 -25.55 36.52 -8.28
C ALA A 262 -24.63 37.56 -7.59
N GLU A 263 -23.90 37.22 -6.53
CA GLU A 263 -23.03 38.15 -5.79
C GLU A 263 -21.53 38.00 -6.10
N ALA A 264 -21.13 37.06 -6.97
CA ALA A 264 -19.73 36.63 -7.08
C ALA A 264 -18.97 37.03 -8.37
N ILE A 265 -19.60 37.63 -9.39
CA ILE A 265 -18.91 38.02 -10.65
C ILE A 265 -19.47 39.33 -11.24
N PRO A 266 -18.65 40.40 -11.25
CA PRO A 266 -18.39 41.15 -12.50
C PRO A 266 -16.89 41.47 -12.64
N PHE A 267 -16.15 40.98 -13.66
CA PHE A 267 -15.86 41.58 -14.98
C PHE A 267 -14.64 40.82 -15.59
N THR A 268 -14.20 40.86 -16.87
CA THR A 268 -14.55 41.61 -18.10
C THR A 268 -14.29 40.71 -19.34
N MET A 269 -14.92 40.97 -20.50
CA MET A 269 -14.30 40.67 -21.80
C MET A 269 -13.30 41.79 -22.18
N GLN A 270 -12.00 41.46 -22.34
CA GLN A 270 -10.99 42.28 -23.05
C GLN A 270 -10.03 41.29 -23.74
N ARG A 271 -9.79 41.33 -25.06
CA ARG A 271 -9.22 42.39 -25.92
C ARG A 271 -7.82 42.81 -25.47
N LEU A 272 -6.82 42.34 -26.21
CA LEU A 272 -5.39 42.43 -25.85
C LEU A 272 -4.75 43.70 -26.44
N GLU A 273 -5.13 44.86 -25.89
CA GLU A 273 -4.55 46.16 -26.22
C GLU A 273 -3.23 46.41 -25.49
N LEU A 274 -2.29 47.07 -26.16
CA LEU A 274 -0.98 47.44 -25.62
C LEU A 274 -1.01 48.91 -25.18
N LEU A 275 -0.62 49.19 -23.94
CA LEU A 275 -0.30 50.55 -23.53
C LEU A 275 1.00 51.01 -24.22
N PRO A 276 1.04 52.22 -24.80
CA PRO A 276 2.27 52.77 -25.37
C PRO A 276 3.25 53.20 -24.27
N GLY A 277 4.54 53.07 -24.55
CA GLY A 277 5.57 53.83 -23.83
C GLY A 277 5.49 55.32 -24.19
N PRO A 278 6.14 56.21 -23.44
CA PRO A 278 5.98 57.65 -23.63
C PRO A 278 6.60 58.12 -24.96
N GLY A 279 5.77 58.59 -25.89
CA GLY A 279 6.23 59.33 -27.06
C GLY A 279 5.36 59.15 -28.31
N LEU A 280 4.98 60.29 -28.90
CA LEU A 280 4.38 60.48 -30.23
C LEU A 280 2.89 60.09 -30.42
N VAL A 281 2.28 60.81 -31.37
CA VAL A 281 0.85 61.18 -31.43
C VAL A 281 0.42 61.18 -32.89
N THR A 282 -0.74 60.57 -33.21
CA THR A 282 -1.48 60.65 -34.50
C THR A 282 -0.72 60.14 -35.76
N ASP A 283 -1.34 59.85 -36.91
CA ASP A 283 -2.73 60.10 -37.37
C ASP A 283 -3.27 59.03 -38.35
N ARG A 284 -4.59 59.12 -38.58
CA ARG A 284 -5.48 58.67 -39.68
C ARG A 284 -5.03 57.93 -40.96
N GLU A 285 -5.93 57.00 -41.34
CA GLU A 285 -6.63 56.81 -42.65
C GLU A 285 -5.91 56.17 -43.88
N LEU A 286 -6.76 55.44 -44.66
CA LEU A 286 -6.54 54.86 -46.01
C LEU A 286 -5.51 53.71 -46.08
N GLY A 287 -5.54 52.78 -47.04
CA GLY A 287 -6.41 52.57 -48.20
C GLY A 287 -6.16 51.18 -48.84
N GLN A 288 -6.80 50.87 -49.98
CA GLN A 288 -6.78 49.52 -50.60
C GLN A 288 -5.51 49.20 -51.43
N VAL A 289 -5.13 47.90 -51.38
CA VAL A 289 -4.68 47.01 -52.49
C VAL A 289 -3.74 47.56 -53.58
N HIS A 290 -2.59 46.89 -53.83
CA HIS A 290 -2.17 46.32 -55.15
C HIS A 290 -0.82 45.56 -55.03
N LEU A 291 -0.64 44.53 -55.87
CA LEU A 291 0.64 43.82 -56.10
C LEU A 291 0.95 43.82 -57.61
N PRO A 292 2.15 44.27 -57.99
CA PRO A 292 2.96 43.64 -59.06
C PRO A 292 4.43 43.49 -58.61
N GLY A 293 5.29 42.62 -59.14
CA GLY A 293 5.14 41.64 -60.21
C GLY A 293 6.45 41.49 -61.00
N ALA A 294 7.16 40.37 -60.85
CA ALA A 294 8.39 39.96 -61.57
C ALA A 294 9.64 40.87 -61.35
N GLU A 295 10.91 40.53 -61.65
CA GLU A 295 11.57 39.42 -62.38
C GLU A 295 12.80 38.86 -61.60
N ALA A 296 13.59 37.95 -62.19
CA ALA A 296 14.70 37.23 -61.54
C ALA A 296 16.10 37.83 -61.80
N GLU A 297 17.07 37.59 -60.89
CA GLU A 297 18.45 37.16 -61.22
C GLU A 297 19.28 36.73 -59.97
N ALA A 298 20.54 36.35 -60.17
CA ALA A 298 21.31 35.37 -59.35
C ALA A 298 22.05 35.95 -58.10
N PRO A 299 22.67 35.11 -57.22
CA PRO A 299 22.84 35.42 -55.79
C PRO A 299 24.05 36.28 -55.41
N LEU A 300 23.88 37.10 -54.37
CA LEU A 300 24.97 37.80 -53.69
C LEU A 300 25.52 36.93 -52.54
N ALA A 301 26.78 36.53 -52.62
CA ALA A 301 27.46 35.84 -51.53
C ALA A 301 28.03 36.84 -50.51
N LEU A 302 27.65 36.72 -49.24
CA LEU A 302 28.26 37.45 -48.12
C LEU A 302 29.11 36.52 -47.27
N GLN A 303 30.42 36.53 -47.51
CA GLN A 303 31.41 35.97 -46.59
C GLN A 303 31.75 36.99 -45.51
N GLY A 304 31.59 36.59 -44.24
CA GLY A 304 32.33 37.14 -43.10
C GLY A 304 31.83 38.47 -42.51
N ALA A 305 30.87 38.37 -41.58
CA ALA A 305 30.82 39.21 -40.36
C ALA A 305 29.82 38.62 -39.36
N GLU A 306 30.16 38.62 -38.06
CA GLU A 306 29.22 38.32 -36.98
C GLU A 306 28.24 39.50 -36.80
N ALA A 307 27.16 39.53 -37.58
CA ALA A 307 26.09 40.50 -37.44
C ALA A 307 24.83 39.83 -36.83
N PRO A 308 24.33 40.28 -35.66
CA PRO A 308 23.10 39.74 -35.10
C PRO A 308 21.90 40.07 -36.00
N LEU A 309 21.03 39.08 -36.23
CA LEU A 309 19.79 39.27 -36.98
C LEU A 309 18.85 40.22 -36.22
N LEU A 310 18.69 41.45 -36.71
CA LEU A 310 17.77 42.45 -36.16
C LEU A 310 16.42 42.35 -36.85
N LEU A 311 15.41 41.87 -36.14
CA LEU A 311 14.01 41.90 -36.58
C LEU A 311 13.43 43.31 -36.40
N PRO A 312 12.54 43.78 -37.29
CA PRO A 312 11.80 45.02 -37.07
C PRO A 312 11.00 45.02 -35.75
N PRO A 313 10.58 46.19 -35.22
CA PRO A 313 9.68 46.24 -34.07
C PRO A 313 8.31 45.65 -34.44
N GLY A 314 7.91 44.53 -33.82
CA GLY A 314 6.66 43.85 -34.17
C GLY A 314 6.34 42.63 -33.29
N ARG A 315 5.16 42.04 -33.49
CA ARG A 315 4.81 40.72 -32.93
C ARG A 315 5.24 39.64 -33.91
N TYR A 316 6.07 38.72 -33.44
CA TYR A 316 6.59 37.59 -34.21
C TYR A 316 6.20 36.26 -33.58
N HIS A 317 5.91 35.29 -34.45
CA HIS A 317 5.64 33.90 -34.14
C HIS A 317 6.85 33.05 -34.57
N LEU A 318 7.60 32.53 -33.59
CA LEU A 318 8.64 31.53 -33.84
C LEU A 318 7.99 30.15 -33.92
N VAL A 319 8.08 29.52 -35.08
CA VAL A 319 7.58 28.17 -35.35
C VAL A 319 8.78 27.23 -35.51
N ILE A 320 8.78 26.13 -34.76
CA ILE A 320 9.83 25.11 -34.80
C ILE A 320 9.24 23.83 -35.40
N GLU A 321 9.61 23.51 -36.63
CA GLU A 321 9.15 22.32 -37.34
C GLU A 321 10.21 21.22 -37.25
N ALA A 322 9.92 20.17 -36.47
CA ALA A 322 10.71 18.95 -36.38
C ALA A 322 9.83 17.76 -36.78
N ARG A 323 10.27 16.94 -37.73
CA ARG A 323 9.56 15.70 -38.11
C ARG A 323 10.40 14.50 -37.68
N VAL A 324 9.93 13.76 -36.69
CA VAL A 324 10.61 12.55 -36.20
C VAL A 324 10.20 11.37 -37.07
N THR A 325 11.19 10.64 -37.59
CA THR A 325 10.99 9.40 -38.34
C THR A 325 12.00 8.36 -37.88
N ALA A 326 11.50 7.16 -37.55
CA ALA A 326 12.32 5.99 -37.16
C ALA A 326 13.40 6.27 -36.09
N GLY A 327 13.02 6.90 -34.97
CA GLY A 327 13.90 7.09 -33.81
C GLY A 327 15.07 8.08 -34.00
N ARG A 328 15.19 8.72 -35.16
CA ARG A 328 16.15 9.81 -35.39
C ARG A 328 15.42 11.15 -35.51
N LEU A 329 15.98 12.16 -34.87
CA LEU A 329 15.50 13.55 -34.93
C LEU A 329 16.39 14.33 -35.91
N PRO A 330 15.98 14.53 -37.18
CA PRO A 330 16.72 15.41 -38.09
C PRO A 330 16.68 16.85 -37.58
N LEU A 331 17.65 17.67 -38.02
CA LEU A 331 17.76 19.08 -37.60
C LEU A 331 16.43 19.83 -37.82
N PRO A 332 15.87 20.48 -36.78
CA PRO A 332 14.59 21.16 -36.89
C PRO A 332 14.70 22.42 -37.75
N ARG A 333 13.66 22.70 -38.53
CA ARG A 333 13.53 23.95 -39.29
C ARG A 333 12.96 25.02 -38.38
N LEU A 334 13.62 26.17 -38.33
CA LEU A 334 13.19 27.34 -37.57
C LEU A 334 12.57 28.36 -38.54
N ARG A 335 11.34 28.81 -38.25
CA ARG A 335 10.59 29.77 -39.07
C ARG A 335 10.12 30.92 -38.20
N LEU A 336 10.52 32.14 -38.51
CA LEU A 336 10.01 33.36 -37.88
C LEU A 336 8.96 33.99 -38.79
N ARG A 337 7.72 34.07 -38.30
CA ARG A 337 6.63 34.74 -39.02
C ARG A 337 6.24 36.05 -38.35
N ASP A 338 6.03 37.11 -39.12
CA ASP A 338 5.47 38.36 -38.61
C ASP A 338 3.92 38.35 -38.63
N ALA A 339 3.31 39.39 -38.07
CA ALA A 339 1.85 39.53 -38.00
C ALA A 339 1.11 39.48 -39.35
N PRO A 340 1.60 40.08 -40.47
CA PRO A 340 1.03 39.87 -41.80
C PRO A 340 1.40 38.54 -42.47
N GLY A 341 2.26 37.71 -41.87
CA GLY A 341 2.48 36.32 -42.25
C GLY A 341 3.74 36.02 -43.06
N ARG A 342 4.62 37.00 -43.28
CA ARG A 342 5.91 36.84 -43.98
C ARG A 342 6.85 35.96 -43.16
N ALA A 343 7.53 35.00 -43.79
CA ALA A 343 8.30 33.97 -43.11
C ALA A 343 9.81 34.05 -43.43
N LEU A 344 10.64 34.24 -42.40
CA LEU A 344 12.08 34.03 -42.47
C LEU A 344 12.40 32.58 -42.12
N VAL A 345 13.13 31.88 -43.00
CA VAL A 345 13.55 30.49 -42.79
C VAL A 345 15.00 30.46 -42.35
N LEU A 346 15.23 29.97 -41.12
CA LEU A 346 16.55 29.81 -40.53
C LEU A 346 16.97 28.34 -40.64
N ARG A 347 18.05 28.09 -41.40
CA ARG A 347 18.62 26.74 -41.60
C ARG A 347 19.92 26.61 -40.81
N PRO A 348 20.00 25.72 -39.79
CA PRO A 348 21.25 25.45 -39.09
C PRO A 348 22.21 24.66 -39.99
N THR A 349 23.44 25.14 -40.16
CA THR A 349 24.54 24.46 -40.88
C THR A 349 25.67 24.13 -39.90
N GLU A 350 26.19 22.89 -39.97
CA GLU A 350 27.32 22.47 -39.14
C GLU A 350 28.62 22.96 -39.78
N LEU A 351 29.33 23.89 -39.12
CA LEU A 351 30.52 24.53 -39.70
C LEU A 351 31.82 23.79 -39.35
N ALA A 352 31.92 23.27 -38.12
CA ALA A 352 32.80 22.17 -37.69
C ALA A 352 32.71 21.97 -36.16
N GLN A 353 33.04 20.77 -35.67
CA GLN A 353 33.31 20.49 -34.24
C GLN A 353 32.36 21.13 -33.22
N GLY A 354 31.04 21.04 -33.45
CA GLY A 354 30.02 21.53 -32.53
C GLY A 354 29.72 23.03 -32.57
N LEU A 355 30.33 23.78 -33.50
CA LEU A 355 29.91 25.14 -33.87
C LEU A 355 28.91 25.08 -35.04
N TRP A 356 27.78 25.77 -34.85
CA TRP A 356 26.64 25.79 -35.77
C TRP A 356 26.43 27.20 -36.30
N GLY A 357 26.41 27.35 -37.62
CA GLY A 357 25.97 28.55 -38.32
C GLY A 357 24.47 28.53 -38.58
N VAL A 358 23.92 29.67 -39.00
CA VAL A 358 22.52 29.78 -39.46
C VAL A 358 22.51 30.52 -40.79
N GLU A 359 22.13 29.83 -41.86
CA GLU A 359 21.78 30.47 -43.13
C GLU A 359 20.33 30.99 -43.06
N ILE A 360 20.11 32.14 -43.68
CA ILE A 360 18.83 32.86 -43.64
C ILE A 360 18.33 33.02 -45.07
N GLU A 361 17.24 32.33 -45.40
CA GLU A 361 16.50 32.57 -46.64
C GLU A 361 15.30 33.48 -46.34
N SER A 362 15.18 34.54 -47.13
CA SER A 362 14.03 35.45 -47.20
C SER A 362 13.38 35.28 -48.56
N GLU A 363 12.04 35.27 -48.62
CA GLU A 363 11.29 35.16 -49.89
C GLU A 363 11.29 36.47 -50.70
N GLU A 364 11.74 37.59 -50.11
CA GLU A 364 11.96 38.88 -50.78
C GLU A 364 13.34 39.48 -50.43
N PRO A 365 13.96 40.29 -51.32
CA PRO A 365 15.26 40.91 -51.07
C PRO A 365 15.20 41.95 -49.94
N LEU A 366 16.07 41.79 -48.94
CA LEU A 366 16.22 42.73 -47.84
C LEU A 366 16.95 43.99 -48.33
N ALA A 367 16.27 45.13 -48.32
CA ALA A 367 16.88 46.44 -48.59
C ALA A 367 17.96 46.80 -47.54
N GLU A 368 18.90 47.65 -47.93
CA GLU A 368 20.20 47.87 -47.27
C GLU A 368 20.15 48.13 -45.74
N PRO A 369 21.17 47.66 -44.99
CA PRO A 369 21.16 47.72 -43.53
C PRO A 369 21.44 49.14 -43.00
N THR A 370 20.39 49.86 -42.60
CA THR A 370 20.53 51.06 -41.75
C THR A 370 19.94 50.80 -40.36
N LEU A 371 20.78 50.91 -39.33
CA LEU A 371 20.43 50.65 -37.93
C LEU A 371 19.36 51.60 -37.39
N LEU A 372 18.38 51.05 -36.67
CA LEU A 372 17.94 51.57 -35.35
C LEU A 372 16.96 50.60 -34.67
N LEU A 373 17.27 50.18 -33.44
CA LEU A 373 16.31 49.50 -32.55
C LEU A 373 16.40 50.11 -31.14
N ALA A 374 15.58 51.13 -30.90
CA ALA A 374 15.42 51.76 -29.59
C ALA A 374 14.13 51.24 -28.92
N GLY A 375 14.15 50.01 -28.39
CA GLY A 375 13.03 49.49 -27.60
C GLY A 375 13.04 47.97 -27.38
N PRO A 376 12.36 47.47 -26.33
CA PRO A 376 12.27 46.04 -26.03
C PRO A 376 11.27 45.32 -26.93
N ALA A 377 11.73 44.35 -27.72
CA ALA A 377 10.87 43.44 -28.47
C ALA A 377 10.12 42.46 -27.55
N ARG A 378 8.90 42.06 -27.91
CA ARG A 378 8.08 41.09 -27.15
C ARG A 378 7.62 39.95 -28.04
N PHE A 379 8.11 38.75 -27.77
CA PHE A 379 7.74 37.52 -28.48
C PHE A 379 6.53 36.84 -27.84
N PHE A 380 5.68 36.20 -28.66
CA PHE A 380 4.60 35.34 -28.19
C PHE A 380 4.78 33.93 -28.75
N LEU A 381 5.04 32.98 -27.85
CA LEU A 381 5.19 31.56 -28.22
C LEU A 381 3.82 30.87 -28.13
N LEU A 382 3.42 30.17 -29.18
CA LEU A 382 2.25 29.29 -29.15
C LEU A 382 2.51 27.98 -29.90
N ARG A 383 2.16 26.88 -29.23
CA ARG A 383 1.90 25.54 -29.77
C ARG A 383 3.07 24.82 -30.47
N LEU A 384 3.76 24.00 -29.69
CA LEU A 384 4.61 22.91 -30.18
C LEU A 384 3.72 21.65 -30.29
N ASP A 385 3.13 21.40 -31.46
CA ASP A 385 2.33 20.19 -31.70
C ASP A 385 3.24 18.97 -31.84
N LEU A 386 3.61 18.38 -30.70
CA LEU A 386 4.00 16.98 -30.65
C LEU A 386 2.73 16.14 -30.85
N LEU A 387 2.50 15.70 -32.10
CA LEU A 387 1.62 14.56 -32.35
C LEU A 387 2.08 13.40 -31.44
N ARG A 388 1.13 12.85 -30.67
CA ARG A 388 1.37 11.87 -29.61
C ARG A 388 2.40 10.81 -30.03
N LEU A 389 3.59 10.84 -29.42
CA LEU A 389 4.41 9.64 -29.24
C LEU A 389 3.80 8.83 -28.09
N GLY A 390 2.66 8.22 -28.39
CA GLY A 390 1.90 7.37 -27.49
C GLY A 390 1.66 6.01 -28.14
N GLY A 391 2.68 5.15 -28.08
CA GLY A 391 2.42 3.73 -27.87
C GLY A 391 1.94 3.53 -26.43
N GLU A 392 1.28 2.41 -26.13
CA GLU A 392 0.74 2.17 -24.80
C GLU A 392 1.84 2.15 -23.73
N GLY A 393 1.66 2.92 -22.63
CA GLY A 393 2.63 3.01 -21.53
C GLY A 393 3.58 4.20 -21.65
N GLY A 394 3.12 5.37 -21.21
CA GLY A 394 3.86 6.63 -21.33
C GLY A 394 5.06 6.79 -20.39
N TYR A 395 6.20 6.15 -20.71
CA TYR A 395 7.53 6.59 -20.24
C TYR A 395 8.58 6.42 -21.35
N LEU A 396 9.31 7.50 -21.65
CA LEU A 396 10.54 7.44 -22.46
C LEU A 396 11.61 6.63 -21.72
N ASP A 397 12.27 5.70 -22.42
CA ASP A 397 13.39 4.95 -21.86
C ASP A 397 14.54 5.89 -21.45
N ALA A 398 15.40 5.44 -20.53
CA ALA A 398 16.45 6.26 -19.95
C ALA A 398 17.47 6.78 -20.99
N GLY A 399 17.78 5.99 -22.02
CA GLY A 399 18.72 6.34 -23.09
C GLY A 399 18.13 7.36 -24.07
N THR A 400 16.89 7.17 -24.50
CA THR A 400 16.15 8.14 -25.33
C THR A 400 15.93 9.45 -24.57
N ARG A 401 15.56 9.38 -23.27
CA ARG A 401 15.43 10.55 -22.39
C ARG A 401 16.76 11.31 -22.25
N GLN A 402 17.88 10.61 -22.06
CA GLN A 402 19.21 11.23 -21.95
C GLN A 402 19.69 11.84 -23.28
N THR A 403 19.36 11.21 -24.41
CA THR A 403 19.66 11.70 -25.77
C THR A 403 18.86 12.95 -26.10
N ALA A 404 17.55 12.96 -25.80
CA ALA A 404 16.69 14.14 -25.94
C ALA A 404 17.15 15.31 -25.05
N LEU A 405 17.55 15.03 -23.79
CA LEU A 405 18.16 16.02 -22.89
C LEU A 405 19.46 16.62 -23.43
N LYS A 406 20.29 15.82 -24.09
CA LYS A 406 21.55 16.27 -24.69
C LYS A 406 21.29 17.14 -25.93
N ALA A 407 20.34 16.75 -26.78
CA ALA A 407 19.92 17.52 -27.95
C ALA A 407 19.27 18.87 -27.55
N ALA A 408 18.34 18.87 -26.61
CA ALA A 408 17.67 20.10 -26.14
C ALA A 408 18.66 21.10 -25.49
N ARG A 409 19.65 20.59 -24.73
CA ARG A 409 20.73 21.43 -24.18
C ARG A 409 21.64 21.99 -25.28
N GLY A 410 21.97 21.20 -26.31
CA GLY A 410 22.72 21.66 -27.47
C GLY A 410 22.00 22.77 -28.25
N MET A 411 20.70 22.60 -28.51
CA MET A 411 19.87 23.61 -29.20
C MET A 411 19.78 24.92 -28.41
N LEU A 412 19.58 24.86 -27.08
CA LEU A 412 19.58 26.05 -26.22
C LEU A 412 20.96 26.73 -26.18
N ALA A 413 22.05 25.96 -26.30
CA ALA A 413 23.41 26.47 -26.37
C ALA A 413 23.80 27.12 -27.72
N ALA A 414 23.02 26.90 -28.78
CA ALA A 414 23.20 27.51 -30.10
C ALA A 414 22.43 28.84 -30.29
N LEU A 415 21.55 29.22 -29.36
CA LEU A 415 20.80 30.49 -29.45
C LEU A 415 21.69 31.70 -29.09
N PRO A 416 21.55 32.86 -29.77
CA PRO A 416 22.26 34.09 -29.41
C PRO A 416 22.11 34.46 -27.94
N GLU A 417 23.16 34.94 -27.30
CA GLU A 417 23.24 35.07 -25.84
C GLU A 417 22.15 35.98 -25.25
N ALA A 418 21.83 37.09 -25.92
CA ALA A 418 20.74 37.99 -25.53
C ALA A 418 19.36 37.28 -25.54
N LEU A 419 19.09 36.45 -26.55
CA LEU A 419 17.85 35.67 -26.64
C LEU A 419 17.79 34.59 -25.55
N ARG A 420 18.94 33.99 -25.23
CA ARG A 420 19.10 33.00 -24.15
C ARG A 420 18.83 33.61 -22.77
N ALA A 421 19.28 34.86 -22.55
CA ALA A 421 19.01 35.62 -21.33
C ALA A 421 17.51 35.93 -21.16
N ASP A 422 16.82 36.39 -22.21
CA ASP A 422 15.38 36.70 -22.14
C ASP A 422 14.49 35.45 -22.07
N LEU A 423 14.85 34.34 -22.73
CA LEU A 423 14.17 33.05 -22.57
C LEU A 423 14.31 32.47 -21.15
N SER A 424 15.42 32.79 -20.48
CA SER A 424 15.65 32.40 -19.08
C SER A 424 14.82 33.27 -18.11
N ARG A 425 14.71 34.59 -18.38
CA ARG A 425 13.92 35.54 -17.56
C ARG A 425 12.41 35.37 -17.72
N SER A 426 11.94 35.02 -18.91
CA SER A 426 10.51 34.85 -19.21
C SER A 426 9.90 33.55 -18.65
N GLY A 427 10.68 32.69 -18.01
CA GLY A 427 10.22 31.41 -17.46
C GLY A 427 9.86 30.35 -18.52
N VAL A 428 10.06 30.63 -19.81
CA VAL A 428 9.73 29.72 -20.91
C VAL A 428 10.55 28.42 -20.83
N VAL A 429 11.85 28.50 -20.51
CA VAL A 429 12.68 27.32 -20.26
C VAL A 429 12.11 26.46 -19.11
N ARG A 430 11.58 27.11 -18.06
CA ARG A 430 10.92 26.44 -16.93
C ARG A 430 9.62 25.75 -17.38
N LYS A 431 8.83 26.39 -18.25
CA LYS A 431 7.55 25.84 -18.75
C LYS A 431 7.75 24.67 -19.73
N VAL A 432 8.69 24.78 -20.67
CA VAL A 432 9.08 23.69 -21.57
C VAL A 432 9.62 22.48 -20.79
N LEU A 433 10.44 22.72 -19.76
CA LEU A 433 10.89 21.64 -18.87
C LEU A 433 9.77 21.07 -17.98
N ALA A 434 8.66 21.76 -17.77
CA ALA A 434 7.49 21.22 -17.06
C ALA A 434 6.66 20.30 -17.97
N GLU A 435 6.39 20.73 -19.21
CA GLU A 435 5.56 19.99 -20.17
C GLU A 435 6.27 18.72 -20.69
N PHE A 436 7.59 18.77 -20.91
CA PHE A 436 8.36 17.60 -21.36
C PHE A 436 8.77 16.65 -20.21
N PHE A 437 8.72 17.10 -18.95
CA PHE A 437 9.10 16.31 -17.78
C PHE A 437 8.11 16.48 -16.61
N PRO A 438 6.89 15.93 -16.72
CA PRO A 438 5.97 15.86 -15.57
C PRO A 438 6.65 15.09 -14.44
N GLY A 439 6.97 15.81 -13.36
CA GLY A 439 7.83 15.34 -12.27
C GLY A 439 8.95 16.32 -11.87
N MET A 440 9.36 17.25 -12.75
CA MET A 440 10.39 18.26 -12.39
C MET A 440 9.80 19.59 -11.86
N LEU A 441 8.50 19.80 -12.04
CA LEU A 441 7.77 21.03 -11.70
C LEU A 441 6.31 20.75 -11.30
N VAL A 442 6.11 20.25 -10.08
CA VAL A 442 4.83 20.46 -9.37
C VAL A 442 4.87 21.89 -8.79
N PRO A 443 3.94 22.79 -9.14
CA PRO A 443 3.86 24.11 -8.52
C PRO A 443 3.19 23.96 -7.15
N GLY A 444 3.99 23.84 -6.09
CA GLY A 444 3.47 23.63 -4.73
C GLY A 444 4.52 23.64 -3.61
N HIS A 445 5.77 23.29 -3.89
CA HIS A 445 6.87 23.42 -2.92
C HIS A 445 8.10 24.08 -3.56
N SER A 446 8.37 25.34 -3.20
CA SER A 446 9.70 25.94 -3.38
C SER A 446 10.77 25.18 -2.58
N TYR A 447 10.38 24.52 -1.49
CA TYR A 447 11.23 23.75 -0.58
C TYR A 447 12.12 22.70 -1.28
N PHE A 448 11.63 22.03 -2.32
CA PHE A 448 12.34 20.91 -2.94
C PHE A 448 13.51 21.31 -3.87
N ARG A 449 13.50 22.53 -4.44
CA ARG A 449 14.56 22.93 -5.38
C ARG A 449 15.85 23.34 -4.67
N ASP A 450 15.73 24.00 -3.52
CA ASP A 450 16.90 24.43 -2.77
C ASP A 450 17.58 23.22 -2.09
N THR A 451 16.82 22.18 -1.71
CA THR A 451 17.35 20.93 -1.14
C THR A 451 18.03 20.03 -2.17
N VAL A 452 17.55 19.95 -3.42
CA VAL A 452 18.24 19.14 -4.47
C VAL A 452 19.47 19.84 -5.04
N ALA A 453 19.54 21.18 -4.97
CA ALA A 453 20.74 21.94 -5.34
C ALA A 453 21.84 21.94 -4.27
N SER A 454 21.51 21.63 -3.02
CA SER A 454 22.44 21.59 -1.87
C SER A 454 22.68 20.19 -1.29
N GLY A 455 21.83 19.22 -1.61
CA GLY A 455 21.77 17.92 -0.96
C GLY A 455 22.71 16.85 -1.51
N THR A 456 23.12 15.94 -0.64
CA THR A 456 23.96 14.79 -1.02
C THR A 456 23.13 13.69 -1.68
N ARG A 457 23.79 12.79 -2.43
CA ARG A 457 23.15 11.65 -3.11
C ARG A 457 22.28 10.77 -2.20
N ALA A 458 22.59 10.73 -0.90
CA ALA A 458 21.81 10.02 0.11
C ALA A 458 20.43 10.68 0.38
N GLN A 459 20.36 12.02 0.42
CA GLN A 459 19.09 12.72 0.61
C GLN A 459 18.15 12.50 -0.58
N SER A 460 18.65 12.47 -1.82
CA SER A 460 17.83 12.17 -2.99
C SER A 460 17.21 10.76 -2.96
N ALA A 461 17.91 9.79 -2.36
CA ALA A 461 17.37 8.44 -2.16
C ALA A 461 16.30 8.41 -1.08
N ALA A 462 16.52 9.07 0.07
CA ALA A 462 15.54 9.15 1.15
C ALA A 462 14.23 9.84 0.72
N HIS A 463 14.29 10.88 -0.12
CA HIS A 463 13.09 11.50 -0.70
C HIS A 463 12.33 10.57 -1.65
N ALA A 464 13.04 9.78 -2.48
CA ALA A 464 12.41 8.81 -3.36
C ALA A 464 11.71 7.68 -2.58
N GLU A 465 12.34 7.20 -1.51
CA GLU A 465 11.75 6.19 -0.61
C GLU A 465 10.52 6.73 0.13
N ALA A 466 10.59 7.95 0.68
CA ALA A 466 9.46 8.59 1.34
C ALA A 466 8.27 8.81 0.39
N TYR A 467 8.55 9.23 -0.85
CA TYR A 467 7.53 9.32 -1.90
C TYR A 467 6.91 7.95 -2.22
N TRP A 468 7.75 6.91 -2.37
CA TRP A 468 7.28 5.56 -2.68
C TRP A 468 6.36 5.01 -1.58
N ARG A 469 6.74 5.13 -0.29
CA ARG A 469 5.89 4.75 0.85
C ARG A 469 4.55 5.52 0.86
N GLY A 470 4.58 6.82 0.55
CA GLY A 470 3.37 7.63 0.42
C GLY A 470 2.47 7.18 -0.73
N TYR A 471 3.07 6.82 -1.87
CA TYR A 471 2.38 6.25 -3.02
C TYR A 471 1.77 4.87 -2.70
N GLU A 472 2.48 4.00 -1.98
CA GLU A 472 1.98 2.68 -1.56
C GLU A 472 0.70 2.81 -0.73
N VAL A 473 0.70 3.64 0.33
CA VAL A 473 -0.48 3.90 1.16
C VAL A 473 -1.61 4.55 0.36
N ALA A 474 -1.29 5.48 -0.55
CA ALA A 474 -2.29 6.10 -1.44
C ALA A 474 -2.91 5.08 -2.42
N ALA A 475 -2.12 4.16 -2.94
CA ALA A 475 -2.52 3.03 -3.80
C ALA A 475 -3.18 1.88 -3.01
N ASN A 476 -3.41 2.04 -1.71
CA ASN A 476 -4.06 1.07 -0.83
C ASN A 476 -3.27 -0.26 -0.69
N MET A 477 -1.94 -0.18 -0.83
CA MET A 477 -1.01 -1.24 -0.44
C MET A 477 -1.07 -1.41 1.09
N ARG A 478 -1.17 -2.66 1.53
CA ARG A 478 -1.29 -3.01 2.96
C ARG A 478 0.09 -3.05 3.61
N ASP A 479 0.21 -2.53 4.82
CA ASP A 479 1.37 -2.77 5.68
C ASP A 479 1.40 -4.25 6.15
N ALA A 480 2.54 -4.72 6.62
CA ALA A 480 2.66 -6.04 7.26
C ALA A 480 1.76 -6.14 8.51
N ASP A 481 1.60 -5.03 9.24
CA ASP A 481 0.71 -4.92 10.39
C ASP A 481 -0.76 -4.63 10.02
N PHE A 482 -1.18 -4.76 8.74
CA PHE A 482 -2.56 -4.48 8.33
C PHE A 482 -3.55 -5.49 8.92
N GLY A 483 -4.45 -5.01 9.79
CA GLY A 483 -5.51 -5.79 10.42
C GLY A 483 -6.83 -5.71 9.65
N ALA A 484 -7.53 -6.83 9.49
CA ALA A 484 -8.90 -6.87 8.97
C ALA A 484 -9.95 -6.53 10.05
N CYS A 485 -11.12 -6.04 9.64
CA CYS A 485 -12.24 -5.75 10.55
C CYS A 485 -12.71 -7.02 11.26
N ALA A 486 -13.00 -6.92 12.56
CA ALA A 486 -13.66 -8.01 13.28
C ALA A 486 -15.10 -8.19 12.79
N THR A 487 -15.59 -9.43 12.74
CA THR A 487 -16.96 -9.78 12.31
C THR A 487 -17.95 -9.98 13.47
N ALA A 488 -17.46 -10.00 14.72
CA ALA A 488 -18.27 -10.14 15.93
C ALA A 488 -17.56 -9.46 17.11
N ALA A 489 -18.30 -8.89 18.07
CA ALA A 489 -17.75 -8.29 19.29
C ALA A 489 -16.99 -9.31 20.18
N PRO A 490 -16.07 -8.88 21.06
CA PRO A 490 -15.46 -9.77 22.03
C PRO A 490 -16.45 -10.05 23.18
N ALA A 491 -16.34 -11.22 23.81
CA ALA A 491 -17.04 -11.46 25.07
C ALA A 491 -16.41 -10.57 26.16
N VAL A 492 -17.25 -9.86 26.93
CA VAL A 492 -16.82 -9.00 28.04
C VAL A 492 -17.45 -9.52 29.32
N GLN A 493 -16.63 -9.95 30.28
CA GLN A 493 -17.12 -10.46 31.56
C GLN A 493 -17.50 -9.30 32.50
N PRO A 494 -18.49 -9.49 33.39
CA PRO A 494 -18.79 -8.55 34.45
C PRO A 494 -17.55 -8.24 35.30
N GLY A 495 -17.17 -6.97 35.40
CA GLY A 495 -15.98 -6.53 36.14
C GLY A 495 -14.66 -6.62 35.38
N SER A 496 -14.67 -6.90 34.08
CA SER A 496 -13.56 -6.58 33.18
C SER A 496 -13.19 -5.09 33.24
N PHE A 497 -11.97 -4.75 32.83
CA PHE A 497 -11.63 -3.36 32.52
C PHE A 497 -12.48 -2.82 31.36
N LYS A 498 -12.64 -1.50 31.33
CA LYS A 498 -13.43 -0.73 30.36
C LYS A 498 -12.50 0.23 29.61
N ALA A 499 -12.29 0.00 28.32
CA ALA A 499 -11.54 0.94 27.46
C ALA A 499 -12.46 2.12 27.06
N ILE A 500 -12.09 3.34 27.46
CA ILE A 500 -12.81 4.57 27.15
C ILE A 500 -11.98 5.40 26.16
N ALA A 501 -12.45 5.61 24.94
CA ALA A 501 -11.71 6.41 23.97
C ALA A 501 -12.11 7.89 24.04
N TYR A 502 -11.15 8.80 24.10
CA TYR A 502 -11.43 10.24 23.92
C TYR A 502 -12.01 10.49 22.53
N TYR A 503 -12.97 11.40 22.42
CA TYR A 503 -13.70 11.64 21.17
C TYR A 503 -13.68 13.13 20.85
N LEU A 504 -13.09 13.46 19.69
CA LEU A 504 -12.97 14.82 19.20
C LEU A 504 -14.20 15.19 18.34
N PRO A 505 -14.98 16.21 18.73
CA PRO A 505 -16.12 16.65 17.92
C PRO A 505 -15.73 17.51 16.71
N GLN A 506 -14.49 18.00 16.58
CA GLN A 506 -14.05 18.98 15.56
C GLN A 506 -13.98 18.45 14.11
N MET A 507 -14.51 17.26 13.83
CA MET A 507 -14.71 16.71 12.49
C MET A 507 -16.05 17.16 11.85
N HIS A 508 -16.48 18.40 12.11
CA HIS A 508 -17.58 19.06 11.40
C HIS A 508 -17.40 20.59 11.44
N PRO A 509 -17.88 21.35 10.44
CA PRO A 509 -17.78 22.80 10.42
C PRO A 509 -18.83 23.46 11.33
N ILE A 510 -18.42 24.53 12.00
CA ILE A 510 -19.27 25.44 12.80
C ILE A 510 -19.01 26.89 12.37
N ALA A 511 -19.96 27.79 12.62
CA ALA A 511 -19.89 29.18 12.15
C ALA A 511 -18.66 29.94 12.69
N GLU A 512 -18.26 29.65 13.92
CA GLU A 512 -17.08 30.22 14.58
C GLU A 512 -15.78 29.77 13.89
N ASN A 513 -15.62 28.47 13.64
CA ASN A 513 -14.45 27.95 12.94
C ASN A 513 -14.38 28.45 11.49
N ASP A 514 -15.52 28.55 10.81
CA ASP A 514 -15.61 29.14 9.47
C ASP A 514 -15.14 30.61 9.46
N ALA A 515 -15.45 31.37 10.51
CA ALA A 515 -15.03 32.76 10.66
C ALA A 515 -13.56 32.93 11.11
N TRP A 516 -13.03 31.98 11.90
CA TRP A 516 -11.67 32.05 12.45
C TRP A 516 -10.60 31.46 11.52
N TRP A 517 -10.93 30.39 10.79
CA TRP A 517 -9.97 29.57 10.04
C TRP A 517 -10.28 29.47 8.54
N GLY A 518 -11.47 29.95 8.12
CA GLY A 518 -11.93 29.90 6.74
C GLY A 518 -13.09 28.90 6.56
N LYS A 519 -13.94 29.21 5.58
CA LYS A 519 -15.20 28.49 5.32
C LYS A 519 -15.00 26.99 5.07
N GLY A 520 -15.74 26.16 5.81
CA GLY A 520 -15.67 24.69 5.75
C GLY A 520 -14.58 24.08 6.63
N PHE A 521 -14.03 24.82 7.60
CA PHE A 521 -12.92 24.31 8.40
C PHE A 521 -13.33 23.11 9.28
N THR A 522 -12.51 22.07 9.22
CA THR A 522 -12.51 20.86 10.06
C THR A 522 -11.06 20.42 10.22
N GLU A 523 -10.75 19.56 11.19
CA GLU A 523 -9.36 19.07 11.37
C GLU A 523 -8.80 18.31 10.14
N TRP A 524 -9.65 17.81 9.23
CA TRP A 524 -9.21 17.29 7.93
C TRP A 524 -8.44 18.33 7.09
N THR A 525 -8.69 19.62 7.31
CA THR A 525 -7.98 20.74 6.68
C THR A 525 -6.51 20.82 7.12
N ASN A 526 -6.17 20.27 8.29
CA ASN A 526 -4.80 20.15 8.80
C ASN A 526 -4.19 18.83 8.32
N VAL A 527 -4.92 17.71 8.51
CA VAL A 527 -4.49 16.35 8.15
C VAL A 527 -4.10 16.24 6.67
N SER A 528 -4.91 16.81 5.76
CA SER A 528 -4.67 16.75 4.30
C SER A 528 -3.45 17.54 3.81
N LYS A 529 -2.83 18.37 4.67
CA LYS A 529 -1.64 19.18 4.35
C LYS A 529 -0.35 18.63 4.94
N ALA A 530 -0.43 17.65 5.83
CA ALA A 530 0.73 17.09 6.50
C ALA A 530 1.62 16.30 5.53
N VAL A 531 2.94 16.48 5.63
CA VAL A 531 3.93 15.82 4.78
C VAL A 531 5.09 15.26 5.61
N PRO A 532 5.78 14.20 5.17
CA PRO A 532 6.92 13.63 5.89
C PRO A 532 8.05 14.64 6.11
N GLN A 533 8.47 14.81 7.37
CA GLN A 533 9.58 15.67 7.74
C GLN A 533 10.92 14.92 7.73
N PHE A 534 10.90 13.61 7.94
CA PHE A 534 12.06 12.72 7.99
C PHE A 534 11.75 11.34 7.41
N LEU A 535 12.78 10.56 7.06
CA LEU A 535 12.63 9.23 6.49
C LEU A 535 11.94 8.28 7.47
N GLY A 536 10.82 7.70 7.03
CA GLY A 536 9.98 6.83 7.87
C GLY A 536 8.90 7.57 8.68
N HIS A 537 8.79 8.90 8.59
CA HIS A 537 7.66 9.67 9.14
C HIS A 537 6.38 9.31 8.38
N TYR A 538 5.38 8.77 9.08
CA TYR A 538 4.11 8.38 8.47
C TYR A 538 3.17 9.59 8.26
N GLN A 539 3.36 10.28 7.14
CA GLN A 539 2.47 11.32 6.62
C GLN A 539 2.35 11.25 5.09
N PRO A 540 1.27 11.75 4.46
CA PRO A 540 0.00 12.09 5.10
C PRO A 540 -0.69 10.84 5.67
N ARG A 541 -1.35 11.00 6.80
CA ARG A 541 -2.24 9.95 7.36
C ARG A 541 -3.57 9.97 6.61
N LEU A 542 -3.99 8.82 6.09
CA LEU A 542 -5.16 8.71 5.22
C LEU A 542 -6.23 7.80 5.83
N PRO A 543 -7.49 8.25 5.99
CA PRO A 543 -8.56 7.44 6.56
C PRO A 543 -8.90 6.24 5.67
N GLY A 544 -9.29 5.15 6.33
CA GLY A 544 -9.77 3.91 5.75
C GLY A 544 -11.25 4.01 5.34
N GLU A 545 -12.10 3.10 5.84
CA GLU A 545 -13.49 2.99 5.36
C GLU A 545 -14.38 4.21 5.64
N LEU A 546 -14.10 4.98 6.69
CA LEU A 546 -14.90 6.15 7.06
C LEU A 546 -14.59 7.39 6.18
N GLY A 547 -13.44 7.42 5.50
CA GLY A 547 -13.01 8.55 4.68
C GLY A 547 -12.85 9.86 5.47
N PHE A 548 -12.82 10.98 4.74
CA PHE A 548 -12.80 12.34 5.30
C PHE A 548 -14.23 12.77 5.66
N TYR A 549 -14.77 12.22 6.75
CA TYR A 549 -16.18 12.33 7.12
C TYR A 549 -16.58 13.67 7.74
N ASP A 550 -17.90 13.89 7.86
CA ASP A 550 -18.52 15.00 8.58
C ASP A 550 -19.44 14.46 9.69
N LEU A 551 -19.20 14.82 10.95
CA LEU A 551 -19.96 14.29 12.10
C LEU A 551 -21.42 14.75 12.18
N ARG A 552 -21.88 15.65 11.30
CA ARG A 552 -23.31 15.94 11.14
C ARG A 552 -24.05 14.78 10.44
N VAL A 553 -23.33 13.87 9.78
CA VAL A 553 -23.89 12.68 9.13
C VAL A 553 -24.02 11.55 10.16
N LYS A 554 -25.26 11.31 10.62
CA LYS A 554 -25.57 10.29 11.66
C LYS A 554 -25.02 8.89 11.36
N ASP A 555 -24.96 8.51 10.09
CA ASP A 555 -24.51 7.17 9.68
C ASP A 555 -23.01 6.96 9.95
N VAL A 556 -22.21 8.03 9.95
CA VAL A 556 -20.79 8.00 10.36
C VAL A 556 -20.70 7.62 11.84
N MET A 557 -21.44 8.32 12.71
CA MET A 557 -21.46 7.99 14.14
C MET A 557 -22.00 6.59 14.40
N ARG A 558 -23.03 6.14 13.67
CA ARG A 558 -23.52 4.76 13.79
C ARG A 558 -22.43 3.73 13.46
N ARG A 559 -21.66 3.95 12.38
CA ARG A 559 -20.54 3.06 12.01
C ARG A 559 -19.39 3.13 13.02
N GLN A 560 -19.06 4.31 13.54
CA GLN A 560 -18.06 4.47 14.62
C GLN A 560 -18.45 3.66 15.87
N ILE A 561 -19.72 3.74 16.29
CA ILE A 561 -20.26 2.97 17.42
C ILE A 561 -20.20 1.46 17.14
N GLU A 562 -20.53 1.03 15.93
CA GLU A 562 -20.44 -0.37 15.52
C GLU A 562 -18.99 -0.89 15.61
N LEU A 563 -18.02 -0.16 15.04
CA LEU A 563 -16.60 -0.48 15.13
C LEU A 563 -16.10 -0.54 16.57
N ALA A 564 -16.47 0.45 17.39
CA ALA A 564 -16.11 0.52 18.80
C ALA A 564 -16.59 -0.74 19.55
N LYS A 565 -17.86 -1.15 19.34
CA LYS A 565 -18.44 -2.37 19.92
C LYS A 565 -17.81 -3.66 19.39
N LEU A 566 -17.56 -3.77 18.09
CA LEU A 566 -16.90 -4.93 17.46
C LEU A 566 -15.49 -5.18 18.03
N HIS A 567 -14.85 -4.15 18.56
CA HIS A 567 -13.48 -4.19 19.07
C HIS A 567 -13.36 -3.98 20.59
N GLY A 568 -14.47 -3.93 21.33
CA GLY A 568 -14.46 -3.93 22.80
C GLY A 568 -14.17 -2.57 23.46
N ILE A 569 -14.30 -1.46 22.73
CA ILE A 569 -14.37 -0.12 23.34
C ILE A 569 -15.68 -0.04 24.12
N HIS A 570 -15.61 0.31 25.41
CA HIS A 570 -16.77 0.37 26.29
C HIS A 570 -17.57 1.66 26.09
N GLY A 571 -16.92 2.77 25.79
CA GLY A 571 -17.57 4.07 25.66
C GLY A 571 -16.66 5.18 25.14
N PHE A 572 -17.25 6.35 24.89
CA PHE A 572 -16.55 7.54 24.41
C PHE A 572 -16.49 8.65 25.47
N CYS A 573 -15.33 9.30 25.62
CA CYS A 573 -15.16 10.48 26.45
C CYS A 573 -15.10 11.72 25.54
N PHE A 574 -16.23 12.41 25.36
CA PHE A 574 -16.28 13.56 24.46
C PHE A 574 -15.54 14.75 25.05
N HIS A 575 -14.70 15.41 24.24
CA HIS A 575 -14.22 16.75 24.55
C HIS A 575 -15.41 17.72 24.53
N TYR A 576 -15.71 18.29 25.69
CA TYR A 576 -16.86 19.14 25.92
C TYR A 576 -16.42 20.61 26.05
N TYR A 577 -16.85 21.42 25.09
CA TYR A 577 -16.42 22.81 24.92
C TYR A 577 -17.53 23.76 25.36
N TRP A 578 -17.38 24.30 26.58
CA TRP A 578 -18.31 25.26 27.18
C TRP A 578 -17.53 26.46 27.70
N PHE A 579 -17.96 27.66 27.31
CA PHE A 579 -17.29 28.93 27.57
C PHE A 579 -18.29 29.95 28.12
N ALA A 580 -18.32 30.12 29.44
CA ALA A 580 -19.14 31.11 30.15
C ALA A 580 -20.63 31.18 29.73
N GLY A 581 -21.20 30.05 29.31
CA GLY A 581 -22.59 29.91 28.83
C GLY A 581 -22.75 29.64 27.33
N LYS A 582 -21.67 29.66 26.55
CA LYS A 582 -21.69 29.30 25.13
C LYS A 582 -21.09 27.90 24.93
N ARG A 583 -21.86 26.98 24.36
CA ARG A 583 -21.34 25.72 23.80
C ARG A 583 -20.74 25.95 22.42
N LEU A 584 -19.72 25.15 22.08
CA LEU A 584 -19.14 25.04 20.74
C LEU A 584 -18.94 23.56 20.41
N LEU A 585 -18.95 23.20 19.12
CA LEU A 585 -18.76 21.84 18.62
C LEU A 585 -19.73 20.79 19.21
N GLU A 586 -20.87 21.21 19.79
CA GLU A 586 -21.80 20.35 20.51
C GLU A 586 -22.59 19.39 19.61
N GLY A 587 -22.70 19.70 18.30
CA GLY A 587 -23.57 19.01 17.34
C GLY A 587 -23.52 17.47 17.39
N PRO A 588 -22.35 16.81 17.40
CA PRO A 588 -22.25 15.35 17.49
C PRO A 588 -22.78 14.79 18.82
N LEU A 589 -22.54 15.49 19.93
CA LEU A 589 -23.03 15.08 21.26
C LEU A 589 -24.54 15.29 21.38
N GLU A 590 -25.08 16.39 20.85
CA GLU A 590 -26.54 16.60 20.77
C GLU A 590 -27.21 15.55 19.86
N ALA A 591 -26.55 15.13 18.78
CA ALA A 591 -27.05 14.08 17.89
C ALA A 591 -27.09 12.71 18.60
N LEU A 592 -26.10 12.39 19.44
CA LEU A 592 -26.09 11.20 20.30
C LEU A 592 -27.24 11.22 21.32
N LEU A 593 -27.43 12.34 22.03
CA LEU A 593 -28.52 12.52 23.00
C LEU A 593 -29.90 12.39 22.34
N ALA A 594 -30.11 13.04 21.20
CA ALA A 594 -31.40 13.09 20.52
C ALA A 594 -31.79 11.79 19.80
N ASP A 595 -30.88 10.83 19.65
CA ASP A 595 -31.11 9.59 18.92
C ASP A 595 -30.75 8.35 19.76
N PRO A 596 -31.74 7.70 20.41
CA PRO A 596 -31.52 6.49 21.18
C PRO A 596 -31.01 5.29 20.36
N SER A 597 -31.04 5.34 19.02
CA SER A 597 -30.45 4.29 18.18
C SER A 597 -28.92 4.37 18.11
N LEU A 598 -28.34 5.53 18.45
CA LEU A 598 -26.91 5.71 18.67
C LEU A 598 -26.55 5.22 20.08
N ASP A 599 -26.75 3.93 20.32
CA ASP A 599 -26.48 3.28 21.60
C ASP A 599 -24.98 3.13 21.82
N MET A 600 -24.38 4.05 22.57
CA MET A 600 -22.98 4.01 23.00
C MET A 600 -22.83 4.67 24.37
N PRO A 601 -22.21 4.01 25.35
CA PRO A 601 -21.90 4.64 26.62
C PRO A 601 -20.96 5.83 26.45
N PHE A 602 -21.17 6.91 27.22
CA PHE A 602 -20.34 8.10 27.10
C PHE A 602 -20.13 8.85 28.42
N CYS A 603 -19.03 9.61 28.52
CA CYS A 603 -18.79 10.61 29.54
C CYS A 603 -18.20 11.88 28.89
N LEU A 604 -17.98 12.92 29.69
CA LEU A 604 -17.50 14.23 29.20
C LEU A 604 -16.18 14.63 29.86
N CYS A 605 -15.26 15.15 29.05
CA CYS A 605 -14.07 15.86 29.48
C CYS A 605 -14.25 17.35 29.19
N TRP A 606 -14.44 18.16 30.23
CA TRP A 606 -14.56 19.61 30.06
C TRP A 606 -13.19 20.18 29.66
N ALA A 607 -13.10 20.64 28.42
CA ALA A 607 -11.95 21.35 27.88
C ALA A 607 -11.92 22.76 28.47
N ASN A 608 -11.55 22.87 29.75
CA ASN A 608 -11.74 24.06 30.59
C ASN A 608 -10.69 25.18 30.36
N GLU A 609 -10.01 25.20 29.22
CA GLU A 609 -9.02 26.22 28.86
C GLU A 609 -9.58 27.27 27.90
N ASN A 610 -8.84 28.37 27.71
CA ASN A 610 -9.18 29.41 26.73
C ASN A 610 -8.95 28.88 25.32
N TRP A 611 -9.87 29.16 24.39
CA TRP A 611 -9.62 28.94 22.97
C TRP A 611 -8.72 30.05 22.44
N THR A 612 -7.53 29.71 21.94
CA THR A 612 -6.56 30.65 21.35
C THR A 612 -6.34 30.41 19.85
N ARG A 613 -5.88 31.43 19.11
CA ARG A 613 -5.41 31.23 17.71
C ARG A 613 -4.14 30.39 17.62
N ALA A 614 -3.34 30.37 18.67
CA ALA A 614 -2.17 29.53 18.73
C ALA A 614 -2.57 28.13 19.22
N TRP A 615 -2.26 27.10 18.43
CA TRP A 615 -2.51 25.66 18.72
C TRP A 615 -1.55 25.10 19.79
N ASP A 616 -1.11 25.94 20.72
CA ASP A 616 -0.19 25.65 21.82
C ASP A 616 -0.69 26.19 23.18
N GLY A 617 -1.89 26.78 23.22
CA GLY A 617 -2.47 27.40 24.42
C GLY A 617 -1.77 28.70 24.85
N ALA A 618 -0.88 29.27 24.04
CA ALA A 618 -0.18 30.51 24.38
C ALA A 618 -1.13 31.72 24.37
N LYS A 619 -1.09 32.48 25.48
CA LYS A 619 -2.09 33.49 25.90
C LYS A 619 -2.25 34.75 25.01
N HIS A 620 -1.70 34.78 23.80
CA HIS A 620 -1.46 36.03 23.06
C HIS A 620 -2.57 36.41 22.06
N ASP A 621 -3.50 35.50 21.75
CA ASP A 621 -4.68 35.76 20.91
C ASP A 621 -5.84 34.84 21.37
N VAL A 622 -6.67 35.30 22.32
CA VAL A 622 -7.83 34.54 22.81
C VAL A 622 -9.04 34.77 21.89
N LEU A 623 -9.56 33.69 21.30
CA LEU A 623 -10.79 33.65 20.49
C LEU A 623 -12.05 33.47 21.35
N MET A 624 -11.94 32.68 22.42
CA MET A 624 -13.00 32.47 23.40
C MET A 624 -12.40 32.28 24.79
N ALA A 625 -12.82 33.08 25.76
CA ALA A 625 -12.30 33.04 27.13
C ALA A 625 -13.13 32.11 28.03
N GLN A 626 -12.49 31.55 29.05
CA GLN A 626 -13.15 30.95 30.20
C GLN A 626 -12.92 31.75 31.47
N HIS A 627 -13.90 31.62 32.35
CA HIS A 627 -13.92 32.20 33.68
C HIS A 627 -14.22 31.07 34.67
N HIS A 628 -13.58 31.13 35.84
CA HIS A 628 -13.67 30.12 36.89
C HIS A 628 -14.23 30.76 38.17
N THR A 629 -15.34 31.49 38.03
CA THR A 629 -16.10 32.00 39.18
C THR A 629 -17.04 30.92 39.74
N ASP A 630 -17.51 31.09 40.98
CA ASP A 630 -18.55 30.22 41.56
C ASP A 630 -19.79 30.13 40.64
N GLU A 631 -20.21 31.24 40.01
CA GLU A 631 -21.33 31.27 39.07
C GLU A 631 -21.04 30.48 37.78
N ASP A 632 -19.83 30.57 37.23
CA ASP A 632 -19.44 29.76 36.06
C ASP A 632 -19.42 28.26 36.40
N HIS A 633 -18.90 27.90 37.58
CA HIS A 633 -18.88 26.53 38.07
C HIS A 633 -20.31 25.98 38.28
N GLU A 634 -21.25 26.81 38.73
CA GLU A 634 -22.66 26.44 38.83
C GLU A 634 -23.30 26.26 37.45
N ARG A 635 -23.06 27.18 36.51
CA ARG A 635 -23.67 27.18 35.16
C ARG A 635 -23.14 26.06 34.26
N VAL A 636 -21.85 25.72 34.34
CA VAL A 636 -21.31 24.57 33.59
C VAL A 636 -21.87 23.25 34.13
N PHE A 637 -22.04 23.11 35.45
CA PHE A 637 -22.68 21.94 36.04
C PHE A 637 -24.11 21.76 35.53
N GLU A 638 -24.88 22.86 35.41
CA GLU A 638 -26.25 22.82 34.92
C GLU A 638 -26.37 22.35 33.46
N ASP A 639 -25.45 22.75 32.57
CA ASP A 639 -25.42 22.21 31.20
C ASP A 639 -24.95 20.74 31.19
N LEU A 640 -23.95 20.37 32.00
CA LEU A 640 -23.51 18.97 32.16
C LEU A 640 -24.64 18.06 32.68
N LEU A 641 -25.50 18.54 33.57
CA LEU A 641 -26.55 17.75 34.24
C LEU A 641 -27.54 17.09 33.27
N ARG A 642 -27.86 17.72 32.14
CA ARG A 642 -28.76 17.10 31.14
C ARG A 642 -28.13 15.88 30.45
N HIS A 643 -26.80 15.86 30.33
CA HIS A 643 -26.05 14.72 29.81
C HIS A 643 -25.92 13.62 30.87
N MET A 644 -25.61 13.99 32.12
CA MET A 644 -25.47 13.06 33.26
C MET A 644 -26.77 12.32 33.61
N ARG A 645 -27.92 12.72 33.04
CA ARG A 645 -29.23 12.06 33.16
C ARG A 645 -29.54 11.08 32.02
N ASP A 646 -28.71 11.00 30.98
CA ASP A 646 -28.87 9.99 29.92
C ASP A 646 -28.54 8.60 30.48
N PRO A 647 -29.35 7.55 30.24
CA PRO A 647 -29.09 6.20 30.76
C PRO A 647 -27.80 5.56 30.20
N ARG A 648 -27.22 6.10 29.12
CA ARG A 648 -25.93 5.68 28.55
C ARG A 648 -24.74 6.39 29.23
N TYR A 649 -24.96 7.33 30.14
CA TYR A 649 -23.86 8.06 30.77
C TYR A 649 -23.02 7.13 31.67
N ILE A 650 -21.69 7.17 31.51
CA ILE A 650 -20.78 6.28 32.24
C ILE A 650 -20.75 6.70 33.72
N THR A 651 -20.94 5.71 34.60
CA THR A 651 -20.91 5.89 36.05
C THR A 651 -19.89 4.98 36.73
N VAL A 652 -19.35 5.45 37.85
CA VAL A 652 -18.63 4.64 38.84
C VAL A 652 -19.51 4.59 40.08
N GLU A 653 -19.95 3.40 40.47
CA GLU A 653 -20.88 3.20 41.61
C GLU A 653 -22.18 4.03 41.50
N GLY A 654 -22.67 4.24 40.28
CA GLY A 654 -23.84 5.09 39.98
C GLY A 654 -23.56 6.60 39.93
N ARG A 655 -22.36 7.06 40.34
CA ARG A 655 -21.95 8.46 40.25
C ARG A 655 -21.48 8.78 38.81
N PRO A 656 -22.05 9.79 38.12
CA PRO A 656 -21.61 10.19 36.77
C PRO A 656 -20.15 10.62 36.74
N VAL A 657 -19.40 10.14 35.74
CA VAL A 657 -17.97 10.43 35.55
C VAL A 657 -17.78 11.71 34.73
N VAL A 658 -17.10 12.71 35.30
CA VAL A 658 -16.74 13.95 34.58
C VAL A 658 -15.25 14.22 34.72
N LEU A 659 -14.56 14.48 33.61
CA LEU A 659 -13.14 14.79 33.58
C LEU A 659 -12.92 16.31 33.46
N ILE A 660 -11.89 16.81 34.15
CA ILE A 660 -11.40 18.19 34.07
C ILE A 660 -10.06 18.19 33.35
N TYR A 661 -9.97 18.87 32.20
CA TYR A 661 -8.80 18.80 31.32
C TYR A 661 -7.57 19.55 31.88
N ARG A 662 -7.77 20.71 32.50
CA ARG A 662 -6.75 21.65 32.99
C ARG A 662 -7.06 22.12 34.41
N LEU A 663 -6.92 21.23 35.38
CA LEU A 663 -7.17 21.53 36.80
C LEU A 663 -6.26 22.64 37.34
N ASP A 664 -5.06 22.80 36.76
CA ASP A 664 -4.09 23.84 37.07
C ASP A 664 -4.59 25.26 36.74
N MET A 665 -5.51 25.40 35.78
CA MET A 665 -6.10 26.68 35.39
C MET A 665 -7.23 27.14 36.31
N ILE A 666 -7.77 26.25 37.16
CA ILE A 666 -8.86 26.57 38.10
C ILE A 666 -8.22 27.00 39.44
N PRO A 667 -8.31 28.29 39.83
CA PRO A 667 -7.56 28.81 40.98
C PRO A 667 -7.96 28.15 42.30
N ASP A 668 -9.27 28.01 42.52
CA ASP A 668 -9.85 27.28 43.66
C ASP A 668 -10.74 26.13 43.16
N HIS A 669 -10.08 25.04 42.81
CA HIS A 669 -10.74 23.81 42.39
C HIS A 669 -11.47 23.06 43.52
N GLU A 670 -11.06 23.21 44.79
CA GLU A 670 -11.74 22.57 45.93
C GLU A 670 -13.14 23.20 46.08
N ARG A 671 -13.23 24.53 45.92
CA ARG A 671 -14.50 25.27 45.83
C ARG A 671 -15.41 24.81 44.69
N MET A 672 -14.86 24.56 43.50
CA MET A 672 -15.62 24.01 42.37
C MET A 672 -16.18 22.61 42.70
N VAL A 673 -15.36 21.72 43.29
CA VAL A 673 -15.76 20.37 43.69
C VAL A 673 -16.90 20.41 44.71
N ASP A 674 -16.83 21.30 45.71
CA ASP A 674 -17.90 21.49 46.69
C ASP A 674 -19.21 21.96 46.06
N ILE A 675 -19.14 22.93 45.12
CA ILE A 675 -20.30 23.42 44.37
C ILE A 675 -20.92 22.27 43.56
N TRP A 676 -20.12 21.49 42.84
CA TRP A 676 -20.60 20.39 42.00
C TRP A 676 -21.20 19.24 42.83
N ARG A 677 -20.58 18.88 43.97
CA ARG A 677 -21.14 17.86 44.88
C ARG A 677 -22.45 18.31 45.52
N ARG A 678 -22.56 19.59 45.93
CA ARG A 678 -23.82 20.18 46.39
C ARG A 678 -24.89 20.14 45.29
N LYS A 679 -24.60 20.64 44.09
CA LYS A 679 -25.56 20.66 42.98
C LYS A 679 -25.95 19.24 42.51
N ALA A 680 -25.07 18.26 42.61
CA ALA A 680 -25.41 16.86 42.33
C ALA A 680 -26.45 16.31 43.32
N ALA A 681 -26.30 16.61 44.62
CA ALA A 681 -27.29 16.26 45.64
C ALA A 681 -28.62 17.02 45.45
N GLU A 682 -28.58 18.33 45.18
CA GLU A 682 -29.76 19.14 44.84
C GLU A 682 -30.51 18.60 43.60
N ALA A 683 -29.77 18.07 42.61
CA ALA A 683 -30.31 17.51 41.38
C ALA A 683 -30.84 16.06 41.49
N GLY A 684 -30.70 15.43 42.67
CA GLY A 684 -31.13 14.05 42.95
C GLY A 684 -30.19 12.96 42.42
N LEU A 685 -28.92 13.28 42.11
CA LEU A 685 -27.92 12.29 41.71
C LEU A 685 -27.35 11.59 42.97
N PRO A 686 -26.88 10.32 42.87
CA PRO A 686 -26.22 9.62 43.98
C PRO A 686 -24.82 10.19 44.33
N GLY A 687 -24.38 11.23 43.61
CA GLY A 687 -23.08 11.89 43.72
C GLY A 687 -22.58 12.27 42.33
N ILE A 688 -21.32 12.65 42.25
CA ILE A 688 -20.56 12.87 41.02
C ILE A 688 -19.15 12.30 41.23
N TYR A 689 -18.53 11.79 40.17
CA TYR A 689 -17.18 11.22 40.20
C TYR A 689 -16.25 12.11 39.35
N ILE A 690 -15.50 12.97 40.03
CA ILE A 690 -14.74 14.06 39.37
C ILE A 690 -13.29 13.64 39.18
N VAL A 691 -12.82 13.62 37.93
CA VAL A 691 -11.50 13.09 37.55
C VAL A 691 -10.60 14.22 37.04
N ALA A 692 -9.39 14.31 37.59
CA ALA A 692 -8.37 15.24 37.11
C ALA A 692 -7.57 14.62 35.95
N ALA A 693 -7.58 15.22 34.76
CA ALA A 693 -6.64 14.80 33.72
C ALA A 693 -5.21 15.24 34.12
N ALA A 694 -4.26 14.32 34.08
CA ALA A 694 -2.85 14.52 34.42
C ALA A 694 -2.08 15.25 33.29
N THR A 695 -2.69 16.28 32.73
CA THR A 695 -2.12 17.07 31.63
C THR A 695 -0.97 17.93 32.14
N PHE A 696 -0.01 18.22 31.25
CA PHE A 696 1.15 19.09 31.49
C PHE A 696 1.97 18.80 32.77
N GLY A 697 1.92 17.57 33.30
CA GLY A 697 2.66 17.17 34.50
C GLY A 697 2.01 17.59 35.82
N LEU A 698 0.68 17.73 35.87
CA LEU A 698 -0.08 17.98 37.09
C LEU A 698 0.28 16.98 38.20
N PRO A 699 0.89 17.40 39.34
CA PRO A 699 1.28 16.47 40.39
C PRO A 699 0.06 16.03 41.23
N PRO A 700 0.02 14.78 41.74
CA PRO A 700 -1.13 14.29 42.51
C PRO A 700 -1.54 15.15 43.71
N ALA A 701 -0.58 15.77 44.39
CA ALA A 701 -0.84 16.69 45.50
C ALA A 701 -1.68 17.93 45.11
N ARG A 702 -1.79 18.26 43.82
CA ARG A 702 -2.61 19.39 43.31
C ARG A 702 -4.05 18.98 42.96
N ALA A 703 -4.38 17.69 42.97
CA ALA A 703 -5.70 17.13 42.65
C ALA A 703 -6.54 16.82 43.90
N ARG A 704 -6.43 17.64 44.94
CA ARG A 704 -7.12 17.44 46.22
C ARG A 704 -8.64 17.54 46.04
N GLY A 705 -9.38 16.70 46.75
CA GLY A 705 -10.85 16.67 46.71
C GLY A 705 -11.45 15.96 45.50
N MET A 706 -10.69 15.75 44.42
CA MET A 706 -11.05 14.95 43.25
C MET A 706 -11.25 13.48 43.65
N ASP A 707 -11.97 12.71 42.84
CA ASP A 707 -12.23 11.28 43.06
C ASP A 707 -11.13 10.38 42.45
N ALA A 708 -10.50 10.81 41.35
CA ALA A 708 -9.36 10.13 40.74
C ALA A 708 -8.51 11.08 39.86
N MET A 709 -7.35 10.60 39.42
CA MET A 709 -6.60 11.16 38.29
C MET A 709 -6.71 10.27 37.05
N CYS A 710 -6.60 10.85 35.86
CA CYS A 710 -6.51 10.12 34.60
C CYS A 710 -5.19 10.46 33.89
N GLY A 711 -4.42 9.46 33.48
CA GLY A 711 -3.29 9.67 32.57
C GLY A 711 -3.76 10.28 31.25
N PHE A 712 -2.98 11.20 30.66
CA PHE A 712 -3.31 11.84 29.39
C PHE A 712 -2.06 11.94 28.48
N PRO A 713 -1.49 10.80 28.03
CA PRO A 713 -0.32 10.81 27.17
C PRO A 713 -0.62 11.54 25.84
N PRO A 714 0.36 12.26 25.26
CA PRO A 714 1.78 12.28 25.62
C PRO A 714 2.15 13.24 26.76
N HIS A 715 1.20 13.91 27.41
CA HIS A 715 1.54 14.77 28.54
C HIS A 715 2.09 13.93 29.70
N GLY A 716 3.10 14.47 30.39
CA GLY A 716 3.83 13.74 31.45
C GLY A 716 4.96 12.84 30.93
N VAL A 717 5.01 12.51 29.63
CA VAL A 717 6.09 11.71 29.05
C VAL A 717 7.42 12.48 29.08
N ASN A 718 8.41 11.91 29.76
CA ASN A 718 9.74 12.51 29.92
C ASN A 718 10.84 11.53 29.49
N ILE A 719 10.98 11.34 28.17
CA ILE A 719 12.08 10.58 27.56
C ILE A 719 12.94 11.49 26.66
N PRO A 720 14.20 11.11 26.35
CA PRO A 720 15.04 11.85 25.41
C PRO A 720 14.46 11.93 23.99
N THR A 721 14.91 12.93 23.23
CA THR A 721 14.56 13.09 21.82
C THR A 721 15.66 12.53 20.92
N VAL A 722 15.27 12.06 19.72
CA VAL A 722 16.09 11.24 18.83
C VAL A 722 16.23 11.82 17.42
N GLU A 723 15.84 13.08 17.20
CA GLU A 723 15.88 13.72 15.87
C GLU A 723 17.28 13.70 15.22
N HIS A 724 18.33 13.78 16.03
CA HIS A 724 19.73 13.67 15.59
C HIS A 724 20.10 12.31 14.98
N THR A 725 19.31 11.27 15.21
CA THR A 725 19.49 9.93 14.61
C THR A 725 18.74 9.74 13.29
N ARG A 726 17.81 10.64 12.96
CA ARG A 726 16.88 10.48 11.82
C ARG A 726 17.36 11.22 10.58
N THR A 727 17.21 10.60 9.41
CA THR A 727 17.48 11.26 8.13
C THR A 727 16.37 12.26 7.82
N LEU A 728 16.62 13.54 8.07
CA LEU A 728 15.67 14.61 7.75
C LEU A 728 15.47 14.75 6.24
N LEU A 729 14.21 14.91 5.83
CA LEU A 729 13.79 15.26 4.47
C LEU A 729 13.62 16.80 4.39
N ASN A 730 12.90 17.36 5.37
CA ASN A 730 12.87 18.79 5.62
C ASN A 730 14.09 19.19 6.48
N SER A 731 15.10 19.81 5.85
CA SER A 731 16.29 20.32 6.54
C SER A 731 16.02 21.49 7.52
N GLY A 732 14.87 22.14 7.41
CA GLY A 732 14.40 23.17 8.34
C GLY A 732 13.37 22.68 9.36
N PHE A 733 13.23 21.36 9.55
CA PHE A 733 12.42 20.80 10.62
C PHE A 733 13.02 21.17 11.99
N GLN A 734 12.18 21.76 12.86
CA GLN A 734 12.51 22.21 14.22
C GLN A 734 11.61 21.53 15.28
N GLY A 735 10.89 20.48 14.89
CA GLY A 735 10.10 19.66 15.80
C GLY A 735 10.96 18.67 16.57
N ARG A 736 10.35 17.96 17.53
CA ARG A 736 11.00 16.94 18.35
C ARG A 736 10.58 15.55 17.89
N ILE A 737 11.50 14.60 17.88
CA ILE A 737 11.21 13.21 17.54
C ILE A 737 11.47 12.34 18.77
N TYR A 738 10.52 11.46 19.08
CA TYR A 738 10.54 10.53 20.20
C TYR A 738 10.40 9.10 19.68
N GLU A 739 11.06 8.11 20.29
CA GLU A 739 10.78 6.69 20.00
C GLU A 739 9.53 6.26 20.76
N TYR A 740 8.45 5.93 20.05
CA TYR A 740 7.18 5.50 20.67
C TYR A 740 7.36 4.27 21.58
N ALA A 741 8.27 3.36 21.21
CA ALA A 741 8.59 2.18 22.01
C ALA A 741 9.13 2.56 23.41
N GLU A 742 10.04 3.52 23.50
CA GLU A 742 10.61 3.96 24.78
C GLU A 742 9.57 4.64 25.66
N VAL A 743 8.63 5.38 25.06
CA VAL A 743 7.48 5.97 25.78
C VAL A 743 6.57 4.91 26.37
N ALA A 744 6.18 3.93 25.57
CA ALA A 744 5.31 2.85 26.02
C ALA A 744 5.97 2.05 27.16
N GLU A 745 7.25 1.70 27.04
CA GLU A 745 7.98 0.99 28.09
C GLU A 745 8.15 1.82 29.37
N ALA A 746 8.44 3.12 29.26
CA ALA A 746 8.54 4.01 30.42
C ALA A 746 7.20 4.12 31.18
N ALA A 747 6.09 4.28 30.44
CA ALA A 747 4.75 4.34 31.03
C ALA A 747 4.29 2.99 31.60
N ILE A 748 4.71 1.85 31.02
CA ILE A 748 4.50 0.52 31.60
C ILE A 748 5.25 0.40 32.94
N ALA A 749 6.52 0.80 32.99
CA ALA A 749 7.33 0.76 34.21
C ALA A 749 6.75 1.66 35.33
N GLU A 750 6.21 2.85 35.00
CA GLU A 750 5.55 3.73 35.95
C GLU A 750 4.29 3.09 36.59
N LEU A 751 3.49 2.37 35.79
CA LEU A 751 2.32 1.61 36.25
C LEU A 751 2.70 0.40 37.13
N GLU A 752 3.89 -0.18 36.95
CA GLU A 752 4.41 -1.25 37.82
C GLU A 752 4.99 -0.71 39.13
N LEU A 753 5.53 0.50 39.13
CA LEU A 753 6.12 1.16 40.30
C LEU A 753 5.12 1.88 41.22
N THR A 754 3.87 2.07 40.77
CA THR A 754 2.84 2.85 41.48
C THR A 754 1.67 1.96 41.94
N PRO A 755 1.86 0.99 42.87
CA PRO A 755 0.81 0.04 43.23
C PRO A 755 -0.31 0.63 44.10
N HIS A 756 -0.05 1.70 44.84
CA HIS A 756 -1.03 2.35 45.72
C HIS A 756 -0.74 3.86 45.84
N ALA A 757 -1.69 4.69 45.40
CA ALA A 757 -1.70 6.13 45.63
C ALA A 757 -2.91 6.51 46.50
N GLU A 758 -2.83 7.62 47.25
CA GLU A 758 -3.97 8.13 48.05
C GLU A 758 -5.16 8.57 47.18
N LEU A 759 -4.90 8.88 45.91
CA LEU A 759 -5.87 9.23 44.89
C LEU A 759 -5.77 8.20 43.74
N PRO A 760 -6.84 7.49 43.38
CA PRO A 760 -6.80 6.46 42.33
C PRO A 760 -6.28 6.99 40.99
N LEU A 761 -5.45 6.18 40.31
CA LEU A 761 -4.91 6.46 38.98
C LEU A 761 -5.64 5.64 37.93
N LEU A 762 -6.40 6.30 37.07
CA LEU A 762 -6.99 5.72 35.86
C LEU A 762 -5.97 5.84 34.72
N PRO A 763 -5.37 4.73 34.22
CA PRO A 763 -4.30 4.83 33.24
C PRO A 763 -4.77 5.43 31.92
N GLY A 764 -3.92 6.27 31.32
CA GLY A 764 -4.07 6.76 29.95
C GLY A 764 -3.06 6.11 29.03
N VAL A 765 -3.49 5.72 27.82
CA VAL A 765 -2.63 5.17 26.75
C VAL A 765 -2.93 5.89 25.42
N MET A 766 -2.01 5.87 24.46
CA MET A 766 -2.21 6.44 23.11
C MET A 766 -1.72 5.48 22.01
N PRO A 767 -2.43 5.35 20.86
CA PRO A 767 -2.03 4.44 19.79
C PRO A 767 -0.85 4.97 18.96
N SER A 768 -0.80 6.29 18.70
CA SER A 768 0.39 7.03 18.27
C SER A 768 0.22 8.51 18.59
N TRP A 769 1.25 9.34 18.35
CA TRP A 769 1.13 10.80 18.43
C TRP A 769 2.05 11.49 17.41
N ASP A 770 1.52 12.50 16.73
CA ASP A 770 2.15 13.23 15.64
C ASP A 770 1.33 14.49 15.32
N ASN A 771 1.66 15.63 15.95
CA ASN A 771 0.95 16.90 15.75
C ASN A 771 1.54 17.79 14.65
N GLU A 772 2.34 17.21 13.73
CA GLU A 772 2.90 17.89 12.56
C GLU A 772 1.81 18.53 11.66
N ALA A 773 0.62 17.92 11.59
CA ALA A 773 -0.52 18.48 10.86
C ALA A 773 -1.01 19.82 11.44
N ARG A 774 -0.95 20.00 12.77
CA ARG A 774 -1.25 21.26 13.47
C ARG A 774 -0.06 22.23 13.50
N ARG A 775 1.17 21.72 13.44
CA ARG A 775 2.41 22.51 13.57
C ARG A 775 3.44 22.19 12.47
N PRO A 776 3.18 22.53 11.20
CA PRO A 776 4.07 22.18 10.09
C PRO A 776 5.53 22.65 10.31
N GLY A 777 6.47 21.72 10.14
CA GLY A 777 7.90 21.89 10.38
C GLY A 777 8.31 21.95 11.85
N ARG A 778 7.37 21.83 12.80
CA ARG A 778 7.56 22.05 14.25
C ARG A 778 6.78 21.07 15.12
N GLY A 779 6.29 19.97 14.56
CA GLY A 779 5.52 18.96 15.30
C GLY A 779 6.36 18.16 16.29
N ASP A 780 5.71 17.69 17.36
CA ASP A 780 6.22 16.65 18.24
C ASP A 780 5.74 15.29 17.71
N VAL A 781 6.68 14.43 17.32
CA VAL A 781 6.41 13.19 16.57
C VAL A 781 6.92 11.97 17.34
N TYR A 782 6.01 11.05 17.68
CA TYR A 782 6.31 9.79 18.36
C TYR A 782 6.45 8.70 17.29
N ALA A 783 7.66 8.62 16.76
CA ALA A 783 8.01 7.77 15.62
C ALA A 783 8.00 6.28 16.00
N GLY A 784 7.76 5.43 15.01
CA GLY A 784 7.82 3.97 15.18
C GLY A 784 6.62 3.35 15.93
N ALA A 785 5.51 4.08 16.09
CA ALA A 785 4.29 3.54 16.69
C ALA A 785 3.70 2.38 15.85
N THR A 786 3.41 1.26 16.51
CA THR A 786 2.83 0.05 15.91
C THR A 786 1.67 -0.49 16.76
N PRO A 787 0.69 -1.19 16.16
CA PRO A 787 -0.40 -1.83 16.89
C PRO A 787 0.06 -2.79 17.99
N ALA A 788 1.18 -3.51 17.78
CA ALA A 788 1.74 -4.44 18.75
C ALA A 788 2.29 -3.76 20.02
N MET A 789 2.95 -2.60 19.88
CA MET A 789 3.44 -1.85 21.04
C MET A 789 2.28 -1.16 21.78
N PHE A 790 1.30 -0.61 21.05
CA PHE A 790 0.07 -0.09 21.66
C PHE A 790 -0.70 -1.17 22.45
N HIS A 791 -0.87 -2.37 21.88
CA HIS A 791 -1.47 -3.52 22.57
C HIS A 791 -0.76 -3.82 23.89
N ARG A 792 0.58 -3.84 23.90
CA ARG A 792 1.37 -4.11 25.10
C ARG A 792 1.13 -3.08 26.20
N TRP A 793 1.11 -1.79 25.85
CA TRP A 793 0.85 -0.71 26.81
C TRP A 793 -0.58 -0.76 27.35
N LEU A 794 -1.58 -0.95 26.47
CA LEU A 794 -2.98 -1.10 26.86
C LEU A 794 -3.20 -2.32 27.78
N LEU A 795 -2.55 -3.46 27.49
CA LEU A 795 -2.64 -4.66 28.31
C LEU A 795 -1.99 -4.47 29.69
N ALA A 796 -0.89 -3.71 29.79
CA ALA A 796 -0.30 -3.35 31.08
C ALA A 796 -1.23 -2.45 31.90
N ALA A 797 -1.82 -1.43 31.28
CA ALA A 797 -2.83 -0.56 31.90
C ALA A 797 -4.08 -1.35 32.38
N ALA A 798 -4.58 -2.27 31.55
CA ALA A 798 -5.70 -3.14 31.91
C ALA A 798 -5.36 -4.07 33.10
N ARG A 799 -4.15 -4.63 33.13
CA ARG A 799 -3.65 -5.44 34.27
C ARG A 799 -3.51 -4.60 35.53
N HIS A 800 -3.01 -3.37 35.44
CA HIS A 800 -2.90 -2.45 36.56
C HIS A 800 -4.28 -2.21 37.18
N VAL A 801 -5.28 -1.75 36.41
CA VAL A 801 -6.61 -1.48 36.99
C VAL A 801 -7.29 -2.72 37.54
N THR A 802 -7.12 -3.89 36.90
CA THR A 802 -7.70 -5.15 37.40
C THR A 802 -7.11 -5.58 38.75
N ARG A 803 -5.82 -5.29 39.01
CA ARG A 803 -5.15 -5.60 40.28
C ARG A 803 -5.47 -4.60 41.38
N HIS A 804 -5.52 -3.31 41.06
CA HIS A 804 -5.51 -2.23 42.06
C HIS A 804 -6.89 -1.56 42.28
N HIS A 805 -7.87 -1.75 41.38
CA HIS A 805 -9.17 -1.08 41.45
C HIS A 805 -10.37 -2.04 41.51
N GLY A 806 -11.43 -1.58 42.19
CA GLY A 806 -12.72 -2.28 42.27
C GLY A 806 -13.44 -2.31 40.90
N PRO A 807 -14.30 -3.31 40.62
CA PRO A 807 -14.89 -3.55 39.30
C PRO A 807 -15.57 -2.35 38.61
N ALA A 808 -16.15 -1.42 39.37
CA ALA A 808 -16.79 -0.22 38.82
C ALA A 808 -15.76 0.75 38.18
N GLU A 809 -14.57 0.83 38.78
CA GLU A 809 -13.52 1.84 38.55
C GLU A 809 -12.38 1.34 37.65
N ARG A 810 -12.51 0.16 37.04
CA ARG A 810 -11.51 -0.40 36.12
C ARG A 810 -11.51 0.29 34.75
N LEU A 811 -11.31 1.60 34.74
CA LEU A 811 -11.32 2.45 33.55
C LEU A 811 -9.90 2.62 33.01
N VAL A 812 -9.71 2.41 31.71
CA VAL A 812 -8.48 2.77 30.99
C VAL A 812 -8.86 3.71 29.87
N PHE A 813 -8.25 4.90 29.84
CA PHE A 813 -8.53 5.90 28.82
C PHE A 813 -7.56 5.76 27.65
N VAL A 814 -8.10 5.82 26.43
CA VAL A 814 -7.33 5.80 25.19
C VAL A 814 -7.44 7.17 24.53
N ASN A 815 -6.30 7.85 24.35
CA ASN A 815 -6.18 9.10 23.62
C ASN A 815 -5.73 8.80 22.18
N ALA A 816 -6.59 8.75 21.17
CA ALA A 816 -8.05 8.96 21.17
C ALA A 816 -8.75 8.02 20.17
N TRP A 817 -10.07 8.17 20.02
CA TRP A 817 -10.85 7.57 18.94
C TRP A 817 -10.43 8.17 17.59
N ASN A 818 -10.47 9.51 17.45
CA ASN A 818 -10.41 10.22 16.17
C ASN A 818 -9.60 11.53 16.18
N GLU A 819 -8.52 11.64 16.97
CA GLU A 819 -7.64 12.83 16.99
C GLU A 819 -6.67 12.83 15.79
N TRP A 820 -7.21 12.89 14.57
CA TRP A 820 -6.43 12.70 13.33
C TRP A 820 -5.31 13.72 13.12
N ALA A 821 -5.50 14.97 13.53
CA ALA A 821 -4.50 16.03 13.38
C ALA A 821 -3.34 15.95 14.38
N GLU A 822 -3.43 15.07 15.38
CA GLU A 822 -2.34 14.69 16.29
C GLU A 822 -1.94 13.23 16.13
N GLY A 823 -2.40 12.55 15.07
CA GLY A 823 -2.09 11.15 14.79
C GLY A 823 -2.58 10.16 15.86
N ALA A 824 -3.40 10.61 16.81
CA ALA A 824 -3.80 9.85 18.00
C ALA A 824 -5.20 9.27 17.82
N TYR A 825 -5.35 8.35 16.87
CA TYR A 825 -6.64 7.73 16.53
C TYR A 825 -6.60 6.20 16.63
N LEU A 826 -7.76 5.63 16.98
CA LEU A 826 -8.06 4.21 16.82
C LEU A 826 -8.77 3.93 15.49
N GLU A 827 -9.43 4.93 14.89
CA GLU A 827 -10.16 4.77 13.64
C GLU A 827 -9.31 4.15 12.52
N PRO A 828 -9.91 3.30 11.66
CA PRO A 828 -9.13 2.57 10.67
C PRO A 828 -8.51 3.51 9.63
N ASP A 829 -7.21 3.36 9.38
CA ASP A 829 -6.47 4.05 8.33
C ASP A 829 -6.15 3.11 7.14
N ARG A 830 -5.57 3.66 6.07
CA ARG A 830 -5.20 2.86 4.88
C ARG A 830 -3.99 1.95 5.09
N ARG A 831 -3.17 2.19 6.11
CA ARG A 831 -1.88 1.53 6.30
C ARG A 831 -2.02 0.30 7.18
N TYR A 832 -2.55 0.48 8.38
CA TYR A 832 -2.75 -0.54 9.40
C TYR A 832 -4.18 -1.11 9.41
N GLY A 833 -5.11 -0.51 8.68
CA GLY A 833 -6.50 -0.98 8.64
C GLY A 833 -7.11 -0.92 10.04
N TYR A 834 -7.58 -2.06 10.53
CA TYR A 834 -8.24 -2.19 11.84
C TYR A 834 -7.29 -2.64 12.96
N ALA A 835 -5.97 -2.69 12.74
CA ALA A 835 -5.04 -3.32 13.69
C ALA A 835 -4.98 -2.62 15.06
N PHE A 836 -5.11 -1.29 15.14
CA PHE A 836 -5.20 -0.58 16.42
C PHE A 836 -6.50 -0.91 17.18
N LEU A 837 -7.62 -1.10 16.48
CA LEU A 837 -8.86 -1.61 17.09
C LEU A 837 -8.71 -3.10 17.47
N ALA A 838 -7.98 -3.89 16.69
CA ALA A 838 -7.68 -5.29 17.03
C ALA A 838 -6.79 -5.40 18.28
N ALA A 839 -5.89 -4.45 18.52
CA ALA A 839 -5.13 -4.34 19.77
C ALA A 839 -6.04 -4.14 20.99
N VAL A 840 -7.07 -3.27 20.89
CA VAL A 840 -8.07 -3.13 21.97
C VAL A 840 -8.82 -4.45 22.17
N ARG A 841 -9.28 -5.05 21.08
CA ARG A 841 -10.02 -6.32 21.10
C ARG A 841 -9.24 -7.44 21.79
N GLU A 842 -7.96 -7.60 21.47
CA GLU A 842 -7.12 -8.66 22.01
C GLU A 842 -6.80 -8.41 23.50
N ALA A 843 -6.57 -7.16 23.91
CA ALA A 843 -6.43 -6.83 25.33
C ALA A 843 -7.72 -7.17 26.11
N VAL A 844 -8.90 -6.87 25.56
CA VAL A 844 -10.20 -7.29 26.12
C VAL A 844 -10.33 -8.81 26.17
N ARG A 845 -9.97 -9.54 25.11
CA ARG A 845 -10.03 -11.02 25.10
C ARG A 845 -9.13 -11.62 26.18
N LEU A 846 -7.88 -11.19 26.26
CA LEU A 846 -6.88 -11.71 27.20
C LEU A 846 -7.25 -11.43 28.67
N MET A 847 -7.83 -10.28 28.98
CA MET A 847 -8.26 -9.95 30.34
C MET A 847 -9.56 -10.63 30.77
N ASN A 848 -10.33 -11.19 29.83
CA ASN A 848 -11.54 -11.95 30.08
C ASN A 848 -11.32 -13.47 30.08
N ASN A 849 -10.08 -13.93 29.91
CA ASN A 849 -9.75 -15.35 29.78
C ASN A 849 -9.02 -15.89 31.01
N ASP A 850 -9.57 -16.94 31.62
CA ASP A 850 -8.90 -17.72 32.67
C ASP A 850 -8.55 -19.11 32.14
N PRO A 851 -7.26 -19.43 31.91
CA PRO A 851 -6.85 -20.73 31.40
C PRO A 851 -6.85 -21.84 32.46
N ALA A 852 -6.93 -21.51 33.76
CA ALA A 852 -6.69 -22.48 34.83
C ALA A 852 -7.63 -23.70 34.79
N PRO A 853 -8.96 -23.58 34.57
CA PRO A 853 -9.84 -24.75 34.49
C PRO A 853 -9.49 -25.71 33.35
N LEU A 854 -9.05 -25.19 32.20
CA LEU A 854 -8.61 -26.03 31.08
C LEU A 854 -7.26 -26.70 31.37
N GLN A 855 -6.35 -26.00 32.06
CA GLN A 855 -5.05 -26.54 32.45
C GLN A 855 -5.22 -27.71 33.44
N GLU A 856 -6.03 -27.53 34.48
CA GLU A 856 -6.36 -28.59 35.45
C GLU A 856 -6.98 -29.82 34.76
N MET A 857 -7.92 -29.62 33.83
CA MET A 857 -8.51 -30.70 33.04
C MET A 857 -7.48 -31.42 32.15
N ALA A 858 -6.55 -30.67 31.53
CA ALA A 858 -5.50 -31.25 30.69
C ALA A 858 -4.52 -32.07 31.52
N GLU A 859 -4.11 -31.58 32.69
CA GLU A 859 -3.24 -32.29 33.63
C GLU A 859 -3.88 -33.60 34.12
N ALA A 860 -5.13 -33.53 34.59
CA ALA A 860 -5.89 -34.70 35.05
C ALA A 860 -6.01 -35.79 33.96
N HIS A 861 -6.26 -35.40 32.70
CA HIS A 861 -6.30 -36.31 31.56
C HIS A 861 -4.92 -36.89 31.21
N ASN A 862 -3.89 -36.03 31.18
CA ASN A 862 -2.51 -36.39 30.83
C ASN A 862 -1.88 -37.37 31.83
N HIS A 863 -2.31 -37.38 33.09
CA HIS A 863 -1.82 -38.33 34.10
C HIS A 863 -2.17 -39.80 33.81
N HIS A 864 -3.26 -40.07 33.10
CA HIS A 864 -3.80 -41.43 32.92
C HIS A 864 -3.54 -42.03 31.53
N SER A 865 -3.09 -41.20 30.58
CA SER A 865 -2.89 -41.55 29.18
C SER A 865 -1.42 -41.85 28.87
N HIS A 866 -1.19 -42.83 27.99
CA HIS A 866 0.12 -43.30 27.55
C HIS A 866 0.12 -43.57 26.04
N ARG A 867 1.31 -43.60 25.44
CA ARG A 867 1.53 -43.91 24.02
C ARG A 867 1.12 -45.36 23.71
N ARG A 868 0.42 -45.55 22.59
CA ARG A 868 -0.12 -46.84 22.12
C ARG A 868 0.37 -47.22 20.71
N ALA A 869 0.80 -46.24 19.90
CA ALA A 869 1.27 -46.43 18.53
C ALA A 869 2.68 -45.83 18.29
N ASP A 870 3.28 -46.13 17.13
CA ASP A 870 4.49 -45.47 16.61
C ASP A 870 4.18 -44.11 15.96
N THR A 871 2.91 -43.89 15.63
CA THR A 871 2.41 -42.80 14.79
C THR A 871 1.37 -41.95 15.52
N VAL A 872 1.45 -40.63 15.38
CA VAL A 872 0.58 -39.69 16.10
C VAL A 872 0.01 -38.58 15.20
N VAL A 873 -1.26 -38.24 15.40
CA VAL A 873 -1.86 -37.02 14.83
C VAL A 873 -1.64 -35.87 15.79
N LEU A 874 -0.94 -34.82 15.35
CA LEU A 874 -0.80 -33.56 16.08
C LEU A 874 -1.90 -32.62 15.57
N LEU A 875 -3.01 -32.54 16.30
CA LEU A 875 -4.18 -31.75 15.92
C LEU A 875 -4.24 -30.45 16.73
N HIS A 876 -4.13 -29.30 16.06
CA HIS A 876 -4.53 -28.03 16.67
C HIS A 876 -6.04 -27.79 16.46
N ALA A 877 -6.81 -27.98 17.52
CA ALA A 877 -8.25 -27.76 17.54
C ALA A 877 -8.54 -26.35 18.06
N PHE A 878 -8.66 -25.39 17.13
CA PHE A 878 -9.04 -24.01 17.41
C PHE A 878 -10.57 -23.81 17.41
N TYR A 879 -11.27 -24.47 16.47
CA TYR A 879 -12.73 -24.39 16.31
C TYR A 879 -13.40 -25.62 16.94
N PRO A 880 -14.15 -25.50 18.07
CA PRO A 880 -14.82 -26.63 18.72
C PRO A 880 -15.79 -27.37 17.79
N ASP A 881 -16.54 -26.62 16.99
CA ASP A 881 -17.59 -27.14 16.09
C ASP A 881 -17.06 -27.98 14.92
N LEU A 882 -15.74 -28.02 14.72
CA LEU A 882 -15.10 -28.92 13.74
C LEU A 882 -14.55 -30.20 14.35
N VAL A 883 -14.56 -30.37 15.68
CA VAL A 883 -13.92 -31.53 16.34
C VAL A 883 -14.53 -32.86 15.90
N GLU A 884 -15.85 -32.94 15.74
CA GLU A 884 -16.54 -34.16 15.29
C GLU A 884 -16.13 -34.58 13.86
N GLU A 885 -15.92 -33.61 12.95
CA GLU A 885 -15.48 -33.86 11.57
C GLU A 885 -14.08 -34.51 11.56
N PHE A 886 -13.15 -33.99 12.36
CA PHE A 886 -11.81 -34.56 12.50
C PHE A 886 -11.82 -35.91 13.23
N ALA A 887 -12.65 -36.06 14.27
CA ALA A 887 -12.79 -37.32 14.99
C ALA A 887 -13.29 -38.45 14.08
N ALA A 888 -14.28 -38.19 13.22
CA ALA A 888 -14.78 -39.15 12.24
C ALA A 888 -13.69 -39.57 11.23
N ALA A 889 -12.91 -38.62 10.70
CA ALA A 889 -11.82 -38.90 9.78
C ALA A 889 -10.68 -39.71 10.43
N ILE A 890 -10.28 -39.36 11.65
CA ILE A 890 -9.25 -40.08 12.42
C ILE A 890 -9.74 -41.49 12.79
N ALA A 891 -11.01 -41.66 13.16
CA ALA A 891 -11.60 -42.96 13.46
C ALA A 891 -11.67 -43.89 12.23
N LEU A 892 -11.80 -43.32 11.01
CA LEU A 892 -11.69 -44.09 9.77
C LEU A 892 -10.24 -44.51 9.51
N ALA A 893 -9.28 -43.58 9.62
CA ALA A 893 -7.86 -43.86 9.44
C ALA A 893 -7.29 -44.90 10.44
N ARG A 894 -7.77 -44.88 11.69
CA ARG A 894 -7.44 -45.86 12.74
C ARG A 894 -7.77 -47.32 12.35
N LYS A 895 -8.62 -47.55 11.34
CA LYS A 895 -8.91 -48.90 10.80
C LYS A 895 -7.81 -49.43 9.89
N THR A 896 -6.97 -48.55 9.34
CA THR A 896 -5.88 -48.89 8.40
C THR A 896 -4.51 -48.91 9.10
N ARG A 897 -4.26 -47.96 10.01
CA ARG A 897 -3.00 -47.86 10.79
C ARG A 897 -3.31 -47.47 12.24
N PRO A 898 -2.62 -48.02 13.26
CA PRO A 898 -2.72 -47.52 14.63
C PRO A 898 -2.26 -46.05 14.72
N LEU A 899 -3.12 -45.19 15.28
CA LEU A 899 -2.89 -43.74 15.36
C LEU A 899 -3.29 -43.21 16.73
N ASP A 900 -2.30 -42.69 17.47
CA ASP A 900 -2.55 -41.83 18.62
C ASP A 900 -2.88 -40.40 18.19
N VAL A 901 -3.38 -39.59 19.12
CA VAL A 901 -3.67 -38.16 18.89
C VAL A 901 -3.08 -37.35 20.04
N ILE A 902 -2.37 -36.27 19.71
CA ILE A 902 -2.03 -35.19 20.64
C ILE A 902 -2.81 -33.97 20.17
N VAL A 903 -3.63 -33.41 21.05
CA VAL A 903 -4.47 -32.25 20.74
C VAL A 903 -3.90 -31.01 21.41
N THR A 904 -3.82 -29.91 20.68
CA THR A 904 -3.65 -28.58 21.29
C THR A 904 -4.94 -27.79 21.15
N VAL A 905 -5.38 -27.16 22.24
CA VAL A 905 -6.59 -26.33 22.30
C VAL A 905 -6.21 -24.92 22.72
N PRO A 906 -6.88 -23.87 22.21
CA PRO A 906 -6.65 -22.52 22.67
C PRO A 906 -7.14 -22.36 24.11
N ASP A 907 -6.46 -21.48 24.82
CA ASP A 907 -6.74 -21.09 26.21
C ASP A 907 -8.14 -20.52 26.45
N SER A 908 -8.87 -20.17 25.39
CA SER A 908 -10.20 -19.55 25.44
C SER A 908 -11.37 -20.47 25.08
N TRP A 909 -11.20 -21.79 25.15
CA TRP A 909 -12.30 -22.75 25.04
C TRP A 909 -13.13 -22.84 26.32
N SER A 910 -14.37 -23.34 26.22
CA SER A 910 -15.13 -23.69 27.43
C SER A 910 -14.71 -25.08 27.95
N PRO A 911 -14.85 -25.34 29.27
CA PRO A 911 -14.73 -26.70 29.81
C PRO A 911 -15.68 -27.71 29.14
N THR A 912 -16.82 -27.26 28.59
CA THR A 912 -17.77 -28.10 27.86
C THR A 912 -17.21 -28.56 26.51
N ASP A 913 -16.64 -27.64 25.73
CA ASP A 913 -15.98 -27.95 24.46
C ASP A 913 -14.81 -28.92 24.67
N MET A 914 -14.05 -28.71 25.75
CA MET A 914 -12.94 -29.58 26.11
C MET A 914 -13.41 -31.00 26.49
N HIS A 915 -14.49 -31.14 27.28
CA HIS A 915 -15.07 -32.47 27.57
C HIS A 915 -15.56 -33.19 26.30
N ALA A 916 -16.24 -32.48 25.40
CA ALA A 916 -16.70 -33.04 24.12
C ALA A 916 -15.52 -33.52 23.26
N MET A 917 -14.45 -32.72 23.19
CA MET A 917 -13.21 -33.06 22.48
C MET A 917 -12.50 -34.29 23.05
N LEU A 918 -12.37 -34.37 24.39
CA LEU A 918 -11.78 -35.52 25.06
C LEU A 918 -12.54 -36.82 24.72
N ALA A 919 -13.88 -36.78 24.76
CA ALA A 919 -14.73 -37.92 24.43
C ALA A 919 -14.69 -38.31 22.95
N ALA A 920 -14.59 -37.35 22.03
CA ALA A 920 -14.61 -37.60 20.59
C ALA A 920 -13.27 -38.14 20.04
N LEU A 921 -12.13 -37.67 20.56
CA LEU A 921 -10.81 -37.98 19.99
C LEU A 921 -10.03 -39.08 20.74
N ASP A 922 -10.29 -39.24 22.04
CA ASP A 922 -9.49 -40.06 22.96
C ASP A 922 -7.96 -39.79 22.82
N PRO A 923 -7.52 -38.55 23.14
CA PRO A 923 -6.15 -38.12 22.91
C PRO A 923 -5.18 -38.68 23.96
N VAL A 924 -3.94 -38.96 23.57
CA VAL A 924 -2.86 -39.35 24.49
C VAL A 924 -2.30 -38.15 25.25
N ARG A 925 -2.32 -36.96 24.68
CA ARG A 925 -2.01 -35.71 25.39
C ARG A 925 -2.91 -34.58 24.94
N VAL A 926 -3.27 -33.72 25.89
CA VAL A 926 -3.84 -32.40 25.62
C VAL A 926 -2.86 -31.32 26.07
N VAL A 927 -2.68 -30.29 25.25
CA VAL A 927 -1.88 -29.10 25.56
C VAL A 927 -2.77 -27.88 25.43
N VAL A 928 -2.98 -27.15 26.53
CA VAL A 928 -3.63 -25.84 26.49
C VAL A 928 -2.59 -24.81 26.06
N SER A 929 -2.90 -24.03 25.01
CA SER A 929 -1.98 -23.05 24.42
C SER A 929 -2.66 -21.69 24.29
N ALA A 930 -1.93 -20.60 24.52
CA ALA A 930 -2.46 -19.28 24.18
C ALA A 930 -2.69 -19.18 22.67
N ASN A 931 -3.77 -18.51 22.25
CA ASN A 931 -4.01 -18.23 20.82
C ASN A 931 -2.99 -17.21 20.26
N ARG A 932 -1.80 -17.71 19.92
CA ARG A 932 -0.69 -16.97 19.30
C ARG A 932 -0.01 -17.84 18.26
N GLY A 933 0.49 -17.24 17.18
CA GLY A 933 1.21 -17.99 16.14
C GLY A 933 0.33 -18.99 15.40
N ARG A 934 -0.99 -18.81 15.43
CA ARG A 934 -2.02 -19.62 14.77
C ARG A 934 -1.83 -21.11 15.04
N ASP A 935 -1.69 -21.93 14.01
CA ASP A 935 -1.44 -23.36 14.11
C ASP A 935 0.04 -23.72 14.34
N VAL A 936 0.97 -22.77 14.23
CA VAL A 936 2.42 -23.03 14.27
C VAL A 936 2.97 -23.12 15.70
N TRP A 937 2.68 -22.15 16.57
CA TRP A 937 3.15 -22.24 17.96
C TRP A 937 2.54 -23.43 18.72
N PRO A 938 1.21 -23.70 18.63
CA PRO A 938 0.64 -24.93 19.19
C PRO A 938 1.23 -26.19 18.55
N PHE A 939 1.57 -26.18 17.25
CA PHE A 939 2.29 -27.29 16.62
C PHE A 939 3.68 -27.49 17.21
N LEU A 940 4.48 -26.45 17.45
CA LEU A 940 5.80 -26.58 18.08
C LEU A 940 5.71 -27.16 19.50
N GLN A 941 4.66 -26.82 20.25
CA GLN A 941 4.37 -27.44 21.54
C GLN A 941 3.99 -28.94 21.39
N ALA A 942 3.09 -29.27 20.47
CA ALA A 942 2.71 -30.67 20.20
C ALA A 942 3.89 -31.51 19.72
N LEU A 943 4.76 -30.93 18.88
CA LEU A 943 5.98 -31.55 18.36
C LEU A 943 6.96 -31.87 19.49
N ARG A 944 7.14 -30.96 20.46
CA ARG A 944 7.96 -31.19 21.66
C ARG A 944 7.41 -32.32 22.53
N VAL A 945 6.10 -32.40 22.70
CA VAL A 945 5.44 -33.50 23.42
C VAL A 945 5.58 -34.83 22.66
N ALA A 946 5.46 -34.81 21.34
CA ALA A 946 5.61 -36.00 20.51
C ALA A 946 7.05 -36.56 20.49
N SER A 947 8.05 -35.67 20.38
CA SER A 947 9.47 -35.99 20.55
C SER A 947 9.75 -36.61 21.92
N ALA A 948 9.28 -35.99 23.01
CA ALA A 948 9.46 -36.50 24.37
C ALA A 948 8.80 -37.87 24.64
N LEU A 949 7.72 -38.20 23.90
CA LEU A 949 7.07 -39.52 23.93
C LEU A 949 7.68 -40.53 22.91
N GLY A 950 8.67 -40.10 22.13
CA GLY A 950 9.46 -40.93 21.21
C GLY A 950 8.71 -41.44 19.99
N TYR A 951 7.68 -40.74 19.51
CA TYR A 951 6.98 -41.11 18.27
C TYR A 951 7.92 -41.04 17.05
N GLU A 952 7.72 -41.91 16.06
CA GLU A 952 8.58 -41.95 14.85
C GLU A 952 7.97 -41.11 13.72
N HIS A 953 6.66 -41.18 13.56
CA HIS A 953 5.90 -40.51 12.51
C HIS A 953 4.76 -39.66 13.08
N ALA A 954 4.47 -38.55 12.42
CA ALA A 954 3.38 -37.67 12.80
C ALA A 954 2.62 -37.11 11.60
N LEU A 955 1.34 -36.80 11.81
CA LEU A 955 0.49 -36.03 10.91
C LEU A 955 0.15 -34.71 11.58
N LYS A 956 0.54 -33.58 10.98
CA LYS A 956 0.11 -32.25 11.42
C LYS A 956 -1.25 -31.94 10.81
N LEU A 957 -2.25 -31.68 11.66
CA LEU A 957 -3.58 -31.19 11.29
C LEU A 957 -3.94 -29.95 12.11
N HIS A 958 -4.84 -29.12 11.58
CA HIS A 958 -5.48 -28.08 12.38
C HIS A 958 -6.89 -27.76 11.86
N THR A 959 -7.77 -27.29 12.74
CA THR A 959 -9.11 -26.83 12.32
C THR A 959 -9.01 -25.49 11.59
N LYS A 960 -9.60 -25.38 10.39
CA LYS A 960 -9.56 -24.15 9.56
C LYS A 960 -10.93 -23.88 8.93
N LYS A 961 -11.47 -22.66 9.09
CA LYS A 961 -12.72 -22.21 8.43
C LYS A 961 -12.50 -21.35 7.19
N SER A 962 -11.33 -20.72 7.04
CA SER A 962 -10.95 -19.86 5.90
C SER A 962 -12.04 -18.85 5.47
N PRO A 963 -12.55 -17.99 6.39
CA PRO A 963 -13.72 -17.12 6.14
C PRO A 963 -13.52 -16.07 5.03
N HIS A 964 -12.29 -15.84 4.59
CA HIS A 964 -11.96 -14.96 3.47
C HIS A 964 -12.22 -15.58 2.08
N ARG A 965 -12.63 -16.85 2.01
CA ARG A 965 -12.98 -17.56 0.77
C ARG A 965 -14.34 -18.23 0.89
N THR A 966 -15.07 -18.30 -0.23
CA THR A 966 -16.37 -18.97 -0.32
C THR A 966 -16.28 -20.50 -0.34
N ASP A 967 -15.10 -21.05 -0.69
CA ASP A 967 -14.80 -22.50 -0.81
C ASP A 967 -14.04 -23.07 0.41
N GLY A 968 -13.85 -22.27 1.47
CA GLY A 968 -12.93 -22.57 2.57
C GLY A 968 -13.18 -23.87 3.33
N GLY A 969 -14.43 -24.35 3.35
CA GLY A 969 -14.80 -25.65 3.91
C GLY A 969 -14.43 -26.83 3.03
N ASP A 970 -14.51 -26.69 1.70
CA ASP A 970 -14.13 -27.73 0.75
C ASP A 970 -12.62 -27.88 0.66
N TRP A 971 -11.87 -26.78 0.74
CA TRP A 971 -10.41 -26.82 0.89
C TRP A 971 -9.96 -27.68 2.08
N ARG A 972 -10.56 -27.47 3.26
CA ARG A 972 -10.24 -28.27 4.46
C ARG A 972 -10.55 -29.75 4.24
N ARG A 973 -11.74 -30.06 3.72
CA ARG A 973 -12.16 -31.44 3.42
C ARG A 973 -11.24 -32.10 2.38
N GLY A 974 -10.76 -31.32 1.41
CA GLY A 974 -9.74 -31.70 0.43
C GLY A 974 -8.47 -32.25 1.08
N LEU A 975 -7.84 -31.44 1.93
CA LEU A 975 -6.60 -31.80 2.61
C LEU A 975 -6.80 -32.96 3.60
N VAL A 976 -7.77 -32.84 4.53
CA VAL A 976 -7.99 -33.82 5.60
C VAL A 976 -8.44 -35.16 5.02
N GLY A 977 -9.35 -35.14 4.04
CA GLY A 977 -9.82 -36.32 3.33
C GLY A 977 -8.70 -37.04 2.60
N THR A 978 -7.81 -36.31 1.92
CA THR A 978 -6.66 -36.89 1.20
C THR A 978 -5.61 -37.46 2.16
N LEU A 979 -5.26 -36.75 3.23
CA LEU A 979 -4.21 -37.18 4.18
C LEU A 979 -4.60 -38.38 5.05
N LEU A 980 -5.90 -38.57 5.33
CA LEU A 980 -6.43 -39.66 6.16
C LEU A 980 -7.13 -40.78 5.36
N ALA A 981 -7.24 -40.66 4.03
CA ALA A 981 -7.87 -41.68 3.20
C ALA A 981 -7.15 -43.04 3.30
N PRO A 982 -7.89 -44.17 3.37
CA PRO A 982 -7.30 -45.51 3.37
C PRO A 982 -6.37 -45.78 2.17
N ALA A 983 -6.67 -45.21 1.00
CA ALA A 983 -5.82 -45.32 -0.19
C ALA A 983 -4.45 -44.64 0.02
N SER A 984 -4.45 -43.39 0.49
CA SER A 984 -3.22 -42.64 0.80
C SER A 984 -2.39 -43.32 1.90
N LEU A 985 -3.06 -43.83 2.95
CA LEU A 985 -2.40 -44.58 4.02
C LEU A 985 -1.74 -45.88 3.51
N ALA A 986 -2.35 -46.56 2.54
CA ALA A 986 -1.76 -47.74 1.91
C ALA A 986 -0.50 -47.40 1.09
N THR A 987 -0.49 -46.27 0.37
CA THR A 987 0.71 -45.76 -0.32
C THR A 987 1.82 -45.40 0.70
N LEU A 988 1.47 -44.66 1.75
CA LEU A 988 2.41 -44.24 2.79
C LEU A 988 3.04 -45.43 3.55
N GLU A 989 2.35 -46.57 3.67
CA GLU A 989 2.89 -47.77 4.32
C GLU A 989 4.12 -48.35 3.59
N ALA A 990 4.17 -48.26 2.26
CA ALA A 990 5.35 -48.65 1.49
C ALA A 990 6.37 -47.50 1.38
N ASP A 991 5.90 -46.33 0.93
CA ASP A 991 6.79 -45.29 0.41
C ASP A 991 7.26 -44.29 1.48
N PHE A 992 6.61 -44.26 2.65
CA PHE A 992 6.87 -43.30 3.72
C PHE A 992 7.25 -43.93 5.06
N PHE A 993 6.34 -44.69 5.68
CA PHE A 993 6.53 -45.23 7.03
C PHE A 993 7.75 -46.18 7.07
N ARG A 994 7.92 -47.01 6.04
CA ARG A 994 9.03 -47.97 5.89
C ARG A 994 10.26 -47.42 5.17
N ALA A 995 10.20 -46.22 4.61
CA ALA A 995 11.30 -45.61 3.85
C ALA A 995 12.11 -44.63 4.73
N PRO A 996 13.37 -44.93 5.09
CA PRO A 996 14.17 -44.03 5.94
C PRO A 996 14.55 -42.71 5.26
N SER A 997 14.56 -42.67 3.92
CA SER A 997 14.82 -41.47 3.12
C SER A 997 13.63 -40.50 3.10
N ALA A 998 12.41 -40.97 3.39
CA ALA A 998 11.22 -40.13 3.38
C ALA A 998 11.11 -39.31 4.68
N GLY A 999 11.13 -37.98 4.52
CA GLY A 999 11.03 -37.01 5.62
C GLY A 999 9.64 -36.42 5.77
N MET A 1000 8.93 -36.21 4.66
CA MET A 1000 7.60 -35.58 4.64
C MET A 1000 6.72 -36.13 3.52
N ALA A 1001 5.39 -36.05 3.66
CA ALA A 1001 4.43 -36.24 2.58
C ALA A 1001 3.32 -35.19 2.64
N VAL A 1002 3.00 -34.60 1.49
CA VAL A 1002 2.11 -33.44 1.32
C VAL A 1002 1.09 -33.70 0.22
N VAL A 1003 -0.04 -33.00 0.23
CA VAL A 1003 -1.08 -33.13 -0.80
C VAL A 1003 -0.68 -32.34 -2.05
N GLU A 1004 -0.73 -32.94 -3.24
CA GLU A 1004 -0.17 -32.33 -4.45
C GLU A 1004 -0.87 -31.02 -4.86
N HIS A 1005 -2.20 -30.94 -4.79
CA HIS A 1005 -2.94 -29.70 -5.08
C HIS A 1005 -2.74 -28.58 -4.05
N SER A 1006 -2.05 -28.84 -2.94
CA SER A 1006 -1.72 -27.85 -1.91
C SER A 1006 -0.39 -27.14 -2.13
N LEU A 1007 0.37 -27.54 -3.14
CA LEU A 1007 1.69 -26.97 -3.42
C LEU A 1007 1.55 -25.58 -4.06
N MET A 1008 2.20 -24.60 -3.43
CA MET A 1008 2.36 -23.24 -3.96
C MET A 1008 3.86 -22.93 -4.12
N PRO A 1009 4.28 -22.26 -5.21
CA PRO A 1009 5.66 -21.82 -5.34
C PRO A 1009 5.96 -20.73 -4.31
N VAL A 1010 7.05 -20.89 -3.54
CA VAL A 1010 7.48 -19.84 -2.60
C VAL A 1010 7.76 -18.55 -3.37
N ARG A 1011 8.39 -18.62 -4.56
CA ARG A 1011 8.90 -17.45 -5.31
C ARG A 1011 7.89 -16.65 -6.12
N ALA A 1012 6.59 -16.99 -6.09
CA ALA A 1012 5.61 -16.07 -6.67
C ALA A 1012 5.64 -14.75 -5.88
N GLU A 1013 5.69 -13.60 -6.56
CA GLU A 1013 5.85 -12.29 -5.90
C GLU A 1013 4.75 -12.07 -4.84
N ALA A 1014 3.50 -12.36 -5.20
CA ALA A 1014 2.35 -12.34 -4.29
C ALA A 1014 2.48 -13.27 -3.06
N SER A 1015 3.31 -14.31 -3.11
CA SER A 1015 3.56 -15.24 -1.99
C SER A 1015 4.61 -14.71 -0.99
N VAL A 1016 5.54 -13.84 -1.39
CA VAL A 1016 6.67 -13.42 -0.51
C VAL A 1016 6.59 -11.97 -0.06
N THR A 1017 6.04 -11.05 -0.86
CA THR A 1017 6.17 -9.59 -0.69
C THR A 1017 5.99 -9.11 0.75
N TYR A 1018 4.97 -9.61 1.46
CA TYR A 1018 4.68 -9.18 2.83
C TYR A 1018 5.39 -9.99 3.93
N ASN A 1019 5.93 -11.17 3.63
CA ASN A 1019 6.59 -12.04 4.63
C ASN A 1019 8.11 -11.97 4.59
N LYS A 1020 8.71 -11.32 3.59
CA LYS A 1020 10.15 -11.36 3.31
C LYS A 1020 11.03 -11.21 4.56
N ARG A 1021 10.77 -10.21 5.42
CA ARG A 1021 11.54 -9.98 6.66
C ARG A 1021 11.49 -11.14 7.66
N HIS A 1022 10.31 -11.73 7.88
CA HIS A 1022 10.16 -12.88 8.78
C HIS A 1022 10.74 -14.16 8.17
N LEU A 1023 10.64 -14.29 6.84
CA LEU A 1023 11.24 -15.37 6.07
C LEU A 1023 12.77 -15.31 6.17
N GLU A 1024 13.40 -14.18 5.81
CA GLU A 1024 14.85 -13.95 5.93
C GLU A 1024 15.38 -14.28 7.33
N ALA A 1025 14.75 -13.75 8.38
CA ALA A 1025 15.16 -14.00 9.77
C ALA A 1025 15.01 -15.49 10.17
N LEU A 1026 13.99 -16.18 9.66
CA LEU A 1026 13.79 -17.62 9.92
C LEU A 1026 14.79 -18.48 9.15
N LEU A 1027 15.10 -18.13 7.88
CA LEU A 1027 16.11 -18.79 7.06
C LEU A 1027 17.51 -18.67 7.71
N GLU A 1028 17.85 -17.49 8.22
CA GLU A 1028 19.10 -17.25 8.95
C GLU A 1028 19.20 -18.15 10.19
N ARG A 1029 18.16 -18.19 11.04
CA ARG A 1029 18.10 -19.10 12.20
C ARG A 1029 18.21 -20.59 11.81
N LEU A 1030 17.73 -20.97 10.64
CA LEU A 1030 17.77 -22.35 10.12
C LEU A 1030 19.04 -22.70 9.32
N GLY A 1031 19.89 -21.72 9.01
CA GLY A 1031 21.05 -21.90 8.12
C GLY A 1031 20.67 -22.23 6.66
N LEU A 1032 19.48 -21.85 6.22
CA LEU A 1032 18.97 -22.10 4.86
C LEU A 1032 19.30 -20.93 3.93
N VAL A 1033 19.42 -21.22 2.63
CA VAL A 1033 19.64 -20.19 1.59
C VAL A 1033 18.34 -19.93 0.83
N GLU A 1034 17.93 -18.66 0.70
CA GLU A 1034 16.69 -18.22 0.00
C GLU A 1034 16.64 -18.75 -1.45
N GLU A 1035 17.79 -18.79 -2.12
CA GLU A 1035 18.02 -19.32 -3.47
C GLU A 1035 17.68 -20.81 -3.65
N LYS A 1036 17.35 -21.52 -2.57
CA LYS A 1036 16.95 -22.94 -2.56
C LYS A 1036 15.49 -23.18 -2.14
N LEU A 1037 14.69 -22.12 -1.96
CA LEU A 1037 13.26 -22.28 -1.70
C LEU A 1037 12.53 -22.65 -2.99
N GLY A 1038 11.84 -23.80 -2.96
CA GLY A 1038 11.02 -24.36 -4.03
C GLY A 1038 9.53 -24.12 -3.77
N ASP A 1039 8.75 -25.21 -3.72
CA ASP A 1039 7.33 -25.17 -3.35
C ASP A 1039 7.16 -25.24 -1.81
N PHE A 1040 5.98 -24.87 -1.32
CA PHE A 1040 5.52 -25.12 0.05
C PHE A 1040 4.08 -25.64 0.06
N ALA A 1041 3.70 -26.37 1.12
CA ALA A 1041 2.35 -26.93 1.28
C ALA A 1041 1.43 -25.93 1.99
N ALA A 1042 0.61 -25.23 1.20
CA ALA A 1042 -0.36 -24.26 1.71
C ALA A 1042 -1.43 -24.93 2.58
N GLY A 1043 -1.86 -24.26 3.64
CA GLY A 1043 -2.73 -24.84 4.65
C GLY A 1043 -2.00 -25.74 5.65
N THR A 1044 -0.69 -25.95 5.51
CA THR A 1044 0.20 -26.50 6.56
C THR A 1044 -0.24 -27.85 7.18
N MET A 1045 -0.99 -28.69 6.45
CA MET A 1045 -1.38 -30.03 6.88
C MET A 1045 -0.58 -31.09 6.10
N LEU A 1046 0.16 -31.94 6.82
CA LEU A 1046 1.18 -32.81 6.23
C LEU A 1046 1.61 -33.96 7.14
N TRP A 1047 2.02 -35.07 6.53
CA TRP A 1047 2.71 -36.18 7.19
C TRP A 1047 4.21 -35.88 7.28
N PHE A 1048 4.87 -36.22 8.38
CA PHE A 1048 6.31 -36.04 8.57
C PHE A 1048 6.91 -37.07 9.52
N ARG A 1049 8.20 -37.35 9.34
CA ARG A 1049 9.02 -38.15 10.27
C ARG A 1049 9.52 -37.22 11.37
N LEU A 1050 9.44 -37.60 12.65
CA LEU A 1050 9.76 -36.68 13.76
C LEU A 1050 11.17 -36.07 13.59
N ALA A 1051 12.18 -36.88 13.32
CA ALA A 1051 13.57 -36.47 13.10
C ALA A 1051 13.80 -35.49 11.91
N ALA A 1052 12.81 -35.32 11.02
CA ALA A 1052 12.86 -34.35 9.93
C ALA A 1052 12.56 -32.92 10.42
N LEU A 1053 11.62 -32.76 11.38
CA LEU A 1053 11.17 -31.46 11.89
C LEU A 1053 11.57 -31.19 13.36
N GLU A 1054 12.00 -32.19 14.12
CA GLU A 1054 12.42 -32.06 15.52
C GLU A 1054 13.44 -30.92 15.77
N PRO A 1055 14.45 -30.67 14.90
CA PRO A 1055 15.38 -29.55 15.13
C PRO A 1055 14.78 -28.15 14.93
N LEU A 1056 13.50 -28.02 14.53
CA LEU A 1056 12.78 -26.75 14.67
C LEU A 1056 12.58 -26.36 16.15
N LEU A 1057 12.63 -27.32 17.07
CA LEU A 1057 12.54 -27.08 18.51
C LEU A 1057 13.79 -26.38 19.08
N ASP A 1058 14.92 -26.46 18.38
CA ASP A 1058 16.22 -25.89 18.79
C ASP A 1058 16.37 -24.40 18.41
N LEU A 1059 15.44 -23.84 17.63
CA LEU A 1059 15.49 -22.45 17.12
C LEU A 1059 15.32 -21.37 18.19
N GLY A 1060 15.07 -21.74 19.45
CA GLY A 1060 14.79 -20.80 20.54
C GLY A 1060 13.48 -20.01 20.39
N VAL A 1061 12.62 -20.36 19.43
CA VAL A 1061 11.34 -19.69 19.14
C VAL A 1061 10.34 -19.97 20.26
N GLY A 1062 9.80 -18.89 20.87
CA GLY A 1062 8.77 -18.93 21.90
C GLY A 1062 7.45 -18.27 21.46
N ALA A 1063 6.45 -18.28 22.37
CA ALA A 1063 5.16 -17.63 22.14
C ALA A 1063 5.25 -16.10 21.90
N GLU A 1064 6.35 -15.47 22.36
CA GLU A 1064 6.58 -14.03 22.19
C GLU A 1064 7.14 -13.68 20.80
N ASP A 1065 7.87 -14.58 20.11
CA ASP A 1065 8.37 -14.33 18.73
C ASP A 1065 7.23 -14.15 17.70
N PHE A 1066 6.03 -14.69 17.98
CA PHE A 1066 4.86 -14.57 17.10
C PHE A 1066 4.06 -13.27 17.29
N GLY A 1067 4.29 -12.52 18.37
CA GLY A 1067 3.51 -11.35 18.73
C GLY A 1067 2.03 -11.64 19.08
N PRO A 1068 1.23 -10.59 19.30
CA PRO A 1068 -0.22 -10.70 19.46
C PRO A 1068 -0.94 -10.84 18.10
N GLU A 1069 -2.04 -11.61 18.07
CA GLU A 1069 -2.90 -11.77 16.87
C GLU A 1069 -3.83 -10.55 16.71
N LEU A 1070 -3.33 -9.51 16.03
CA LEU A 1070 -4.03 -8.23 15.82
C LEU A 1070 -4.81 -8.18 14.49
N GLY A 1071 -5.37 -9.32 14.11
CA GLY A 1071 -6.17 -9.45 12.88
C GLY A 1071 -5.36 -9.37 11.59
N GLN A 1072 -4.02 -9.53 11.63
CA GLN A 1072 -3.18 -9.54 10.43
C GLN A 1072 -3.65 -10.62 9.45
N VAL A 1073 -3.66 -10.34 8.15
CA VAL A 1073 -4.13 -11.31 7.14
C VAL A 1073 -3.01 -12.19 6.56
N ASP A 1074 -1.77 -11.71 6.56
CA ASP A 1074 -0.55 -12.41 6.14
C ASP A 1074 0.63 -11.86 6.97
N ALA A 1075 1.87 -11.87 6.47
CA ALA A 1075 3.05 -11.19 7.02
C ALA A 1075 3.57 -11.64 8.40
N THR A 1076 2.93 -12.61 9.07
CA THR A 1076 3.36 -13.09 10.40
C THR A 1076 4.40 -14.21 10.34
N LEU A 1077 5.17 -14.38 11.42
CA LEU A 1077 6.13 -15.48 11.60
C LEU A 1077 5.51 -16.88 11.35
N ALA A 1078 4.21 -17.06 11.65
CA ALA A 1078 3.52 -18.33 11.39
C ALA A 1078 3.49 -18.67 9.88
N HIS A 1079 3.21 -17.71 9.01
CA HIS A 1079 3.23 -17.95 7.57
C HIS A 1079 4.67 -18.04 7.01
N ALA A 1080 5.67 -17.45 7.69
CA ALA A 1080 7.07 -17.70 7.36
C ALA A 1080 7.47 -19.16 7.64
N PHE A 1081 7.01 -19.75 8.75
CA PHE A 1081 7.16 -21.18 9.02
C PHE A 1081 6.49 -22.05 7.94
N GLU A 1082 5.22 -21.77 7.59
CA GLU A 1082 4.49 -22.50 6.53
C GLU A 1082 5.29 -22.59 5.23
N ARG A 1083 5.93 -21.50 4.80
CA ARG A 1083 6.76 -21.43 3.58
C ARG A 1083 8.09 -22.18 3.67
N VAL A 1084 8.57 -22.53 4.87
CA VAL A 1084 9.92 -23.09 5.08
C VAL A 1084 9.92 -24.56 5.48
N LEU A 1085 8.83 -25.11 6.03
CA LEU A 1085 8.77 -26.53 6.45
C LEU A 1085 9.22 -27.50 5.35
N MET A 1086 8.75 -27.31 4.11
CA MET A 1086 9.10 -28.17 2.99
C MET A 1086 10.57 -28.01 2.55
N PRO A 1087 11.07 -26.79 2.20
CA PRO A 1087 12.47 -26.59 1.87
C PRO A 1087 13.46 -27.00 2.97
N PHE A 1088 13.07 -26.91 4.25
CA PHE A 1088 13.90 -27.37 5.38
C PHE A 1088 14.14 -28.88 5.35
N VAL A 1089 13.10 -29.67 5.06
CA VAL A 1089 13.21 -31.14 4.93
C VAL A 1089 14.07 -31.51 3.72
N GLU A 1090 13.85 -30.86 2.58
CA GLU A 1090 14.60 -31.12 1.33
C GLU A 1090 16.08 -30.78 1.47
N GLN A 1091 16.44 -29.64 2.09
CA GLN A 1091 17.84 -29.25 2.28
C GLN A 1091 18.59 -30.15 3.28
N ARG A 1092 17.89 -30.93 4.09
CA ARG A 1092 18.45 -32.00 4.94
C ARG A 1092 18.66 -33.32 4.19
N GLY A 1093 18.39 -33.35 2.88
CA GLY A 1093 18.58 -34.53 2.02
C GLY A 1093 17.47 -35.58 2.14
N MET A 1094 16.33 -35.23 2.76
CA MET A 1094 15.18 -36.12 2.90
C MET A 1094 14.17 -35.88 1.79
N GLN A 1095 13.49 -36.94 1.37
CA GLN A 1095 12.48 -36.90 0.30
C GLN A 1095 11.15 -36.35 0.82
N VAL A 1096 10.50 -35.56 -0.03
CA VAL A 1096 9.12 -35.09 0.15
C VAL A 1096 8.24 -35.81 -0.87
N LEU A 1097 7.30 -36.62 -0.37
CA LEU A 1097 6.34 -37.33 -1.23
C LEU A 1097 5.14 -36.45 -1.55
N ARG A 1098 4.64 -36.57 -2.78
CA ARG A 1098 3.43 -35.88 -3.24
C ARG A 1098 2.29 -36.89 -3.27
N LEU A 1099 1.26 -36.67 -2.46
CA LEU A 1099 0.07 -37.50 -2.41
C LEU A 1099 -0.94 -36.99 -3.45
N PRO A 1100 -1.37 -37.82 -4.41
CA PRO A 1100 -2.38 -37.44 -5.39
C PRO A 1100 -3.75 -37.32 -4.75
N ASP A 1101 -4.66 -36.61 -5.43
CA ASP A 1101 -6.04 -36.46 -4.98
C ASP A 1101 -6.78 -37.81 -4.91
N VAL A 1102 -7.62 -37.97 -3.89
CA VAL A 1102 -8.50 -39.14 -3.74
C VAL A 1102 -9.86 -38.86 -4.38
N GLU A 1103 -10.40 -39.85 -5.09
CA GLU A 1103 -11.71 -39.75 -5.74
C GLU A 1103 -12.84 -39.54 -4.70
N GLY A 1104 -13.79 -38.64 -5.00
CA GLY A 1104 -14.87 -38.26 -4.09
C GLY A 1104 -14.51 -37.23 -3.02
N VAL A 1105 -13.24 -36.82 -2.91
CA VAL A 1105 -12.80 -35.73 -2.01
C VAL A 1105 -12.86 -34.38 -2.76
N PRO A 1106 -13.35 -33.28 -2.15
CA PRO A 1106 -13.45 -31.99 -2.82
C PRO A 1106 -12.10 -31.47 -3.31
N LYS A 1107 -12.05 -31.00 -4.56
CA LYS A 1107 -10.85 -30.40 -5.16
C LYS A 1107 -10.98 -28.88 -5.17
N VAL A 1108 -10.14 -28.22 -4.39
CA VAL A 1108 -10.00 -26.76 -4.37
C VAL A 1108 -8.52 -26.45 -4.58
N LEU A 1109 -8.21 -25.51 -5.48
CA LEU A 1109 -6.84 -25.06 -5.72
C LEU A 1109 -6.45 -23.98 -4.70
N ALA A 1110 -5.17 -24.00 -4.31
CA ALA A 1110 -4.57 -23.12 -3.31
C ALA A 1110 -4.75 -21.63 -3.64
#